data_AF-A0A932E6J7-F1
#
_entry.id   AF-A0A932E6J7-F1
#
_cell.length_a   1.000
_cell.length_b   1.000
_cell.length_c   1.000
_cell.angle_alpha   90.00
_cell.angle_beta   90.00
_cell.angle_gamma   90.00
#
_symmetry.space_group_name_H-M   'P 1'
#
loop_
_entity.id
_entity.type
_entity.pdbx_description
1 polymer ?
#
loop_
_entity_poly.entity_id
_entity_poly.type
_entity_poly.pdbx_seq_one_letter_code
_entity_poly.pdbx_strand_id
1 'polypeptide(L)'
;MASYQFVNYLWDDAKAASLDPVARLVYRSNLLGSDQRITNTGGGNTSSKLTEKDPLTAQPVEVLWVKGSGGDLRTSTRENFSSLYQSKLLDLQKLYASRADKGLKSPAEDDMVGMYTHATFNLNPRASSIDTPLHSFLPGKHVDHMHPNAIIAIAASASCEKLTQEIFGGRMAYVPWMRPGFELGLAMQKIAREQPNVRAIMMGQHGFISWADDDKQCYTDTLNFIEEASAYIEKAYAAKGGDVAAFGGQKYATLDEAKRRATFAAILPWLRGQVSKEKRFIGTVQDDAKILRFVNSKDAARLAELGTSCPDHFLRTKIKPLYVDWNPQTETVAELKAKLAAGLTAYRADYAAYYAACKHANSPAMRDPNPTVVLIPGLGLIAWGKDKSESRVTAEFYNCAVEVMRGAEAIDRYIALPQQEAFDIEYWLLEEAKLKRMPAEKELARQVIVVIGAGSGIGKETAHRLVKEGAHIVAVDLNEAAAQATAKEIEAKYGVGIGVAGTGVSNCGPAVGLAANITDRASVRAMLDNVALAYGGFDSICVTAGIFVPSDTSGHIPDDKWALTFAINVTGSYVVGDEAAKTWKEQGLRGNLVFTTSANAVVAKKGSVAYDTSKAAANHLVRELAIELAPLVRVNGVAPATVVQGSAMFPRDRVIGSLAKYNIPYTDHEATESLVKKLAQFYADRTLTKAPITPADQAEAYFLLVSQRLSKTTGQVITVDGGLHEAFLR
;
A
#
# COMPACT_ATOMS: atom_id res chain seq x y z
N MET A 1 -19.21 27.48 -20.86
CA MET A 1 -18.56 26.18 -20.57
C MET A 1 -19.60 25.31 -19.91
N ALA A 2 -19.69 24.02 -20.25
CA ALA A 2 -20.56 23.10 -19.52
C ALA A 2 -20.13 23.11 -18.04
N SER A 3 -21.08 23.27 -17.12
CA SER A 3 -20.80 23.22 -15.68
C SER A 3 -20.89 21.76 -15.25
N TYR A 4 -19.75 21.10 -15.04
CA TYR A 4 -19.71 19.75 -14.48
C TYR A 4 -19.91 19.79 -12.96
N GLN A 5 -20.81 18.98 -12.44
CA GLN A 5 -21.12 18.84 -11.00
C GLN A 5 -20.50 17.58 -10.41
N PHE A 6 -20.41 16.49 -11.20
CA PHE A 6 -20.04 15.17 -10.71
C PHE A 6 -18.66 14.70 -11.17
N VAL A 7 -18.05 15.39 -12.13
CA VAL A 7 -16.65 15.20 -12.55
C VAL A 7 -15.93 16.55 -12.65
N ASN A 8 -14.60 16.51 -12.66
CA ASN A 8 -13.79 17.73 -12.82
C ASN A 8 -13.33 17.92 -14.27
N TYR A 9 -13.63 19.09 -14.86
CA TYR A 9 -12.97 19.53 -16.09
C TYR A 9 -11.63 20.17 -15.74
N LEU A 10 -10.53 19.52 -16.13
CA LEU A 10 -9.16 19.90 -15.80
C LEU A 10 -8.30 20.21 -17.04
N TRP A 11 -8.90 20.18 -18.23
CA TRP A 11 -8.17 20.42 -19.47
C TRP A 11 -7.78 21.89 -19.61
N ASP A 12 -6.53 22.10 -20.03
CA ASP A 12 -5.90 23.41 -20.24
C ASP A 12 -5.38 23.42 -21.68
N ASP A 13 -5.93 24.31 -22.49
CA ASP A 13 -5.59 24.42 -23.92
C ASP A 13 -4.16 24.92 -24.15
N ALA A 14 -3.66 25.84 -23.31
CA ALA A 14 -2.30 26.35 -23.42
C ALA A 14 -1.28 25.25 -23.10
N LYS A 15 -1.54 24.47 -22.04
CA LYS A 15 -0.73 23.30 -21.70
C LYS A 15 -0.80 22.22 -22.79
N ALA A 16 -1.99 21.89 -23.29
CA ALA A 16 -2.13 20.89 -24.34
C ALA A 16 -1.43 21.29 -25.66
N ALA A 17 -1.42 22.59 -25.98
CA ALA A 17 -0.76 23.12 -27.18
C ALA A 17 0.78 23.05 -27.10
N SER A 18 1.37 23.04 -25.90
CA SER A 18 2.83 22.95 -25.72
C SER A 18 3.37 21.51 -25.75
N LEU A 19 2.50 20.50 -25.81
CA LEU A 19 2.87 19.09 -25.69
C LEU A 19 2.91 18.40 -27.06
N ASP A 20 3.88 17.50 -27.25
CA ASP A 20 3.88 16.59 -28.39
C ASP A 20 2.69 15.60 -28.32
N PRO A 21 2.33 14.92 -29.43
CA PRO A 21 1.13 14.07 -29.46
C PRO A 21 1.10 12.93 -28.42
N VAL A 22 2.24 12.32 -28.08
CA VAL A 22 2.29 11.27 -27.04
C VAL A 22 2.22 11.92 -25.65
N ALA A 23 2.85 13.08 -25.46
CA ALA A 23 2.73 13.82 -24.22
C ALA A 23 1.30 14.33 -23.97
N ARG A 24 0.52 14.62 -25.02
CA ARG A 24 -0.93 14.92 -24.93
C ARG A 24 -1.74 13.70 -24.49
N LEU A 25 -1.41 12.49 -24.97
CA LEU A 25 -2.00 11.24 -24.46
C LEU A 25 -1.71 11.08 -22.95
N VAL A 26 -0.45 11.25 -22.53
CA VAL A 26 -0.06 11.19 -21.11
C VAL A 26 -0.83 12.25 -20.31
N TYR A 27 -0.95 13.47 -20.84
CA TYR A 27 -1.70 14.54 -20.20
C TYR A 27 -3.17 14.17 -19.99
N ARG A 28 -3.88 13.76 -21.05
CA ARG A 28 -5.28 13.32 -20.97
C ARG A 28 -5.47 12.19 -19.95
N SER A 29 -4.54 11.24 -19.95
CA SER A 29 -4.52 10.09 -19.03
C SER A 29 -4.41 10.52 -17.57
N ASN A 30 -3.49 11.43 -17.27
CA ASN A 30 -3.29 11.96 -15.92
C ASN A 30 -4.49 12.80 -15.45
N LEU A 31 -5.14 13.55 -16.36
CA LEU A 31 -6.37 14.28 -16.02
C LEU A 31 -7.49 13.31 -15.62
N LEU A 32 -7.78 12.30 -16.45
CA LEU A 32 -8.81 11.30 -16.18
C LEU A 32 -8.48 10.48 -14.91
N GLY A 33 -7.22 10.06 -14.76
CA GLY A 33 -6.76 9.28 -13.61
C GLY A 33 -6.71 10.05 -12.29
N SER A 34 -6.69 11.39 -12.33
CA SER A 34 -6.68 12.21 -11.12
C SER A 34 -8.03 12.26 -10.38
N ASP A 35 -9.12 11.93 -11.07
CA ASP A 35 -10.47 11.89 -10.51
C ASP A 35 -10.93 10.45 -10.28
N GLN A 36 -10.96 10.03 -9.02
CA GLN A 36 -11.33 8.65 -8.64
C GLN A 36 -12.79 8.30 -8.94
N ARG A 37 -13.62 9.28 -9.30
CA ARG A 37 -14.98 9.03 -9.79
C ARG A 37 -14.97 8.51 -11.22
N ILE A 38 -13.89 8.73 -11.97
CA ILE A 38 -13.72 8.36 -13.38
C ILE A 38 -13.07 6.99 -13.53
N THR A 39 -12.03 6.69 -12.75
CA THR A 39 -11.32 5.41 -12.83
C THR A 39 -10.68 5.05 -11.50
N ASN A 40 -10.54 3.74 -11.26
CA ASN A 40 -9.91 3.19 -10.06
C ASN A 40 -8.39 3.14 -10.20
N THR A 41 -7.66 3.07 -9.08
CA THR A 41 -6.19 2.88 -9.11
C THR A 41 -5.80 1.65 -9.94
N GLY A 42 -4.98 1.87 -10.97
CA GLY A 42 -4.50 0.81 -11.88
C GLY A 42 -5.50 0.37 -12.96
N GLY A 43 -6.76 0.79 -12.86
CA GLY A 43 -7.83 0.51 -13.81
C GLY A 43 -7.92 1.50 -14.98
N GLY A 44 -8.76 1.16 -15.95
CA GLY A 44 -8.94 1.91 -17.20
C GLY A 44 -7.74 1.87 -18.15
N ASN A 45 -7.94 2.31 -19.39
CA ASN A 45 -6.89 2.45 -20.41
C ASN A 45 -7.19 3.64 -21.32
N THR A 46 -6.15 4.33 -21.77
CA THR A 46 -6.24 5.39 -22.78
C THR A 46 -5.35 5.05 -23.96
N SER A 47 -5.72 5.52 -25.16
CA SER A 47 -4.88 5.36 -26.34
C SER A 47 -4.96 6.53 -27.33
N SER A 48 -3.93 6.62 -28.18
CA SER A 48 -3.90 7.48 -29.36
C SER A 48 -3.28 6.74 -30.54
N LYS A 49 -3.91 6.86 -31.71
CA LYS A 49 -3.41 6.40 -33.01
C LYS A 49 -2.71 7.59 -33.67
N LEU A 50 -1.40 7.54 -33.75
CA LEU A 50 -0.54 8.64 -34.17
C LEU A 50 0.25 8.27 -35.41
N THR A 51 0.49 9.22 -36.32
CA THR A 51 1.39 8.99 -37.45
C THR A 51 2.84 9.22 -37.01
N GLU A 52 3.67 8.19 -37.14
CA GLU A 52 5.11 8.25 -36.85
C GLU A 52 5.94 7.70 -38.01
N LYS A 53 7.25 7.97 -38.01
CA LYS A 53 8.16 7.41 -39.01
C LYS A 53 8.63 6.03 -38.56
N ASP A 54 8.43 5.03 -39.41
CA ASP A 54 8.94 3.69 -39.18
C ASP A 54 10.49 3.71 -39.14
N PRO A 55 11.13 3.15 -38.09
CA PRO A 55 12.58 3.25 -37.92
C PRO A 55 13.39 2.45 -38.96
N LEU A 56 12.77 1.51 -39.68
CA LEU A 56 13.43 0.68 -40.69
C LEU A 56 13.26 1.24 -42.11
N THR A 57 12.10 1.81 -42.41
CA THR A 57 11.70 2.23 -43.76
C THR A 57 11.59 3.73 -43.94
N ALA A 58 11.61 4.50 -42.84
CA ALA A 58 11.36 5.94 -42.77
C ALA A 58 9.97 6.39 -43.30
N GLN A 59 9.08 5.44 -43.63
CA GLN A 59 7.75 5.73 -44.12
C GLN A 59 6.81 6.13 -42.97
N PRO A 60 5.83 7.01 -43.22
CA PRO A 60 4.80 7.30 -42.24
C PRO A 60 3.95 6.04 -42.00
N VAL A 61 3.82 5.65 -40.74
CA VAL A 61 2.99 4.53 -40.28
C VAL A 61 2.09 4.99 -39.13
N GLU A 62 0.91 4.40 -39.02
CA GLU A 62 0.04 4.64 -37.87
C GLU A 62 0.45 3.73 -36.70
N VAL A 63 0.71 4.36 -35.56
CA VAL A 63 1.17 3.73 -34.31
C VAL A 63 0.10 3.93 -33.24
N LEU A 64 -0.38 2.82 -32.68
CA LEU A 64 -1.22 2.83 -31.50
C LEU A 64 -0.33 2.96 -30.26
N TRP A 65 -0.44 4.08 -29.57
CA TRP A 65 0.03 4.22 -28.18
C TRP A 65 -1.11 3.89 -27.25
N VAL A 66 -0.94 2.91 -26.37
CA VAL A 66 -1.98 2.48 -25.41
C VAL A 66 -1.35 2.24 -24.04
N LYS A 67 -2.06 2.56 -22.96
CA LYS A 67 -1.54 2.27 -21.61
C LYS A 67 -1.22 0.78 -21.50
N GLY A 68 0.01 0.47 -21.10
CA GLY A 68 0.48 -0.89 -20.86
C GLY A 68 -0.11 -1.53 -19.60
N SER A 69 0.05 -2.84 -19.47
CA SER A 69 -0.47 -3.60 -18.31
C SER A 69 0.06 -3.05 -16.98
N GLY A 70 -0.78 -2.87 -15.96
CA GLY A 70 -0.36 -2.55 -14.58
C GLY A 70 0.10 -1.11 -14.29
N GLY A 71 -0.08 -0.15 -15.22
CA GLY A 71 0.16 1.28 -14.95
C GLY A 71 -1.06 1.99 -14.35
N ASP A 72 -0.82 2.96 -13.46
CA ASP A 72 -1.82 3.89 -12.91
C ASP A 72 -1.92 5.12 -13.82
N LEU A 73 -3.12 5.39 -14.37
CA LEU A 73 -3.38 6.54 -15.24
C LEU A 73 -3.04 7.87 -14.58
N ARG A 74 -3.18 8.00 -13.25
CA ARG A 74 -2.96 9.24 -12.50
C ARG A 74 -1.50 9.71 -12.53
N THR A 75 -0.57 8.76 -12.49
CA THR A 75 0.88 9.01 -12.38
C THR A 75 1.61 8.49 -13.61
N SER A 76 0.90 8.35 -14.74
CA SER A 76 1.48 7.79 -15.94
C SER A 76 2.50 8.76 -16.55
N THR A 77 3.61 8.20 -17.00
CA THR A 77 4.61 8.82 -17.87
C THR A 77 4.59 8.11 -19.22
N ARG A 78 5.38 8.59 -20.18
CA ARG A 78 5.50 7.95 -21.50
C ARG A 78 5.92 6.47 -21.40
N GLU A 79 6.71 6.11 -20.40
CA GLU A 79 7.17 4.72 -20.18
C GLU A 79 6.04 3.76 -19.80
N ASN A 80 4.89 4.29 -19.38
CA ASN A 80 3.72 3.49 -19.05
C ASN A 80 2.90 3.10 -20.30
N PHE A 81 3.22 3.58 -21.49
CA PHE A 81 2.50 3.30 -22.74
C PHE A 81 3.28 2.35 -23.66
N SER A 82 2.60 1.33 -24.18
CA SER A 82 3.12 0.50 -25.26
C SER A 82 2.78 1.13 -26.61
N SER A 83 3.68 0.95 -27.58
CA SER A 83 3.52 1.45 -28.94
C SER A 83 3.47 0.26 -29.91
N LEU A 84 2.45 0.20 -30.77
CA LEU A 84 2.25 -0.89 -31.71
C LEU A 84 1.95 -0.38 -33.13
N TYR A 85 2.46 -1.05 -34.15
CA TYR A 85 2.03 -0.89 -35.53
C TYR A 85 0.55 -1.22 -35.65
N GLN A 86 -0.29 -0.21 -35.90
CA GLN A 86 -1.74 -0.38 -35.96
C GLN A 86 -2.15 -1.34 -37.08
N SER A 87 -1.48 -1.30 -38.24
CA SER A 87 -1.74 -2.22 -39.36
C SER A 87 -1.50 -3.68 -38.98
N LYS A 88 -0.38 -3.99 -38.32
CA LYS A 88 -0.05 -5.35 -37.88
C LYS A 88 -1.06 -5.85 -36.84
N LEU A 89 -1.49 -4.98 -35.93
CA LEU A 89 -2.49 -5.32 -34.91
C LEU A 89 -3.86 -5.61 -35.54
N LEU A 90 -4.24 -4.91 -36.61
CA LEU A 90 -5.45 -5.21 -37.38
C LEU A 90 -5.30 -6.53 -38.17
N ASP A 91 -4.11 -6.81 -38.73
CA ASP A 91 -3.85 -8.06 -39.45
C ASP A 91 -3.97 -9.30 -38.55
N LEU A 92 -3.77 -9.16 -37.23
CA LEU A 92 -4.03 -10.23 -36.27
C LEU A 92 -5.48 -10.74 -36.31
N GLN A 93 -6.45 -9.93 -36.77
CA GLN A 93 -7.83 -10.40 -36.96
C GLN A 93 -7.94 -11.49 -38.03
N LYS A 94 -7.12 -11.45 -39.09
CA LYS A 94 -7.10 -12.48 -40.14
C LYS A 94 -6.56 -13.79 -39.59
N LEU A 95 -5.47 -13.71 -38.82
CA LEU A 95 -4.89 -14.86 -38.12
C LEU A 95 -5.91 -15.48 -37.18
N TYR A 96 -6.53 -14.68 -36.32
CA TYR A 96 -7.56 -15.14 -35.39
C TYR A 96 -8.76 -15.76 -36.12
N ALA A 97 -9.22 -15.13 -37.21
CA ALA A 97 -10.35 -15.64 -37.99
C ALA A 97 -10.08 -16.99 -38.66
N SER A 98 -8.81 -17.31 -38.98
CA SER A 98 -8.42 -18.61 -39.55
C SER A 98 -8.29 -19.75 -38.53
N ARG A 99 -8.29 -19.44 -37.22
CA ARG A 99 -8.23 -20.45 -36.16
C ARG A 99 -9.54 -21.24 -36.11
N ALA A 100 -9.43 -22.56 -36.05
CA ALA A 100 -10.59 -23.45 -35.90
C ALA A 100 -11.15 -23.44 -34.46
N ASP A 101 -10.33 -23.09 -33.48
CA ASP A 101 -10.62 -23.04 -32.05
C ASP A 101 -10.79 -21.61 -31.52
N LYS A 102 -11.21 -20.67 -32.37
CA LYS A 102 -11.60 -19.30 -31.99
C LYS A 102 -12.94 -19.26 -31.24
N GLY A 103 -13.18 -18.16 -30.54
CA GLY A 103 -14.37 -17.93 -29.74
C GLY A 103 -14.04 -17.37 -28.36
N LEU A 104 -15.10 -16.96 -27.66
CA LEU A 104 -15.02 -16.43 -26.31
C LEU A 104 -14.42 -17.46 -25.35
N LYS A 105 -13.43 -17.06 -24.55
CA LYS A 105 -12.75 -17.94 -23.58
C LYS A 105 -12.02 -19.13 -24.19
N SER A 106 -11.65 -19.04 -25.47
CA SER A 106 -10.94 -20.13 -26.15
C SER A 106 -9.40 -19.99 -26.03
N PRO A 107 -8.65 -21.10 -26.22
CA PRO A 107 -7.19 -21.04 -26.32
C PRO A 107 -6.71 -20.05 -27.38
N ALA A 108 -7.44 -19.93 -28.49
CA ALA A 108 -7.12 -18.97 -29.54
C ALA A 108 -7.19 -17.52 -29.08
N GLU A 109 -8.17 -17.19 -28.23
CA GLU A 109 -8.28 -15.84 -27.68
C GLU A 109 -7.10 -15.55 -26.75
N ASP A 110 -6.76 -16.50 -25.87
CA ASP A 110 -5.63 -16.36 -24.93
C ASP A 110 -4.29 -16.23 -25.68
N ASP A 111 -4.10 -16.98 -26.76
CA ASP A 111 -2.89 -16.94 -27.61
C ASP A 111 -2.67 -15.55 -28.24
N MET A 112 -3.73 -14.78 -28.50
CA MET A 112 -3.61 -13.45 -29.12
C MET A 112 -2.82 -12.46 -28.27
N VAL A 113 -2.83 -12.60 -26.94
CA VAL A 113 -2.07 -11.71 -26.05
C VAL A 113 -0.57 -11.79 -26.32
N GLY A 114 -0.06 -13.00 -26.61
CA GLY A 114 1.34 -13.19 -26.99
C GLY A 114 1.68 -12.54 -28.34
N MET A 115 0.71 -12.50 -29.26
CA MET A 115 0.89 -11.99 -30.62
C MET A 115 1.07 -10.47 -30.68
N TYR A 116 0.64 -9.72 -29.67
CA TYR A 116 0.81 -8.26 -29.65
C TYR A 116 2.28 -7.83 -29.75
N THR A 117 3.21 -8.66 -29.26
CA THR A 117 4.66 -8.41 -29.34
C THR A 117 5.17 -8.34 -30.78
N HIS A 118 4.54 -9.05 -31.72
CA HIS A 118 4.88 -8.96 -33.15
C HIS A 118 4.46 -7.64 -33.79
N ALA A 119 3.53 -6.92 -33.13
CA ALA A 119 3.09 -5.60 -33.54
C ALA A 119 3.87 -4.48 -32.82
N THR A 120 4.81 -4.76 -31.92
CA THR A 120 5.57 -3.72 -31.20
C THR A 120 6.27 -2.76 -32.16
N PHE A 121 6.02 -1.46 -31.98
CA PHE A 121 6.67 -0.36 -32.68
C PHE A 121 7.92 0.09 -31.90
N ASN A 122 9.00 0.34 -32.63
CA ASN A 122 10.24 0.93 -32.12
C ASN A 122 10.81 0.26 -30.85
N LEU A 123 10.76 -1.08 -30.79
CA LEU A 123 11.29 -1.89 -29.69
C LEU A 123 10.80 -1.47 -28.29
N ASN A 124 9.62 -0.86 -28.19
CA ASN A 124 9.07 -0.42 -26.92
C ASN A 124 8.92 -1.62 -25.96
N PRO A 125 9.60 -1.62 -24.80
CA PRO A 125 9.63 -2.77 -23.90
C PRO A 125 8.37 -2.89 -23.03
N ARG A 126 7.48 -1.87 -23.04
CA ARG A 126 6.26 -1.88 -22.25
C ARG A 126 5.30 -2.93 -22.79
N ALA A 127 4.98 -3.92 -21.96
CA ALA A 127 3.96 -4.91 -22.29
C ALA A 127 2.58 -4.24 -22.45
N SER A 128 1.92 -4.55 -23.58
CA SER A 128 0.58 -4.07 -23.91
C SER A 128 -0.49 -4.65 -22.99
N SER A 129 -1.59 -3.93 -22.81
CA SER A 129 -2.76 -4.44 -22.08
C SER A 129 -3.46 -5.55 -22.87
N ILE A 130 -4.17 -6.43 -22.18
CA ILE A 130 -5.12 -7.37 -22.79
C ILE A 130 -6.23 -6.63 -23.57
N ASP A 131 -6.55 -5.40 -23.15
CA ASP A 131 -7.58 -4.55 -23.77
C ASP A 131 -7.11 -3.82 -25.03
N THR A 132 -5.88 -4.04 -25.46
CA THR A 132 -5.31 -3.43 -26.67
C THR A 132 -6.24 -3.54 -27.91
N PRO A 133 -6.94 -4.68 -28.15
CA PRO A 133 -7.95 -4.78 -29.21
C PRO A 133 -9.10 -3.77 -29.10
N LEU A 134 -9.59 -3.47 -27.88
CA LEU A 134 -10.68 -2.51 -27.67
C LEU A 134 -10.26 -1.11 -28.16
N HIS A 135 -8.99 -0.75 -27.99
CA HIS A 135 -8.44 0.53 -28.45
C HIS A 135 -8.13 0.55 -29.95
N SER A 136 -7.67 -0.58 -30.49
CA SER A 136 -7.27 -0.68 -31.89
C SER A 136 -8.46 -0.78 -32.83
N PHE A 137 -9.47 -1.57 -32.47
CA PHE A 137 -10.52 -1.98 -33.40
C PHE A 137 -11.68 -0.99 -33.48
N LEU A 138 -11.85 -0.16 -32.44
CA LEU A 138 -12.80 0.94 -32.45
C LEU A 138 -12.38 2.04 -33.43
N PRO A 139 -13.35 2.75 -34.04
CA PRO A 139 -13.06 3.93 -34.84
C PRO A 139 -12.54 5.08 -33.96
N GLY A 140 -12.01 6.14 -34.57
CA GLY A 140 -11.46 7.29 -33.86
C GLY A 140 -9.97 7.16 -33.55
N LYS A 141 -9.26 8.28 -33.60
CA LYS A 141 -7.82 8.36 -33.27
C LYS A 141 -7.54 8.24 -31.78
N HIS A 142 -8.48 8.60 -30.92
CA HIS A 142 -8.32 8.61 -29.47
C HIS A 142 -9.40 7.76 -28.84
N VAL A 143 -9.03 6.92 -27.88
CA VAL A 143 -9.96 6.03 -27.19
C VAL A 143 -9.70 6.07 -25.69
N ASP A 144 -10.77 6.24 -24.90
CA ASP A 144 -10.74 6.28 -23.44
C ASP A 144 -11.64 5.16 -22.90
N HIS A 145 -11.04 4.20 -22.21
CA HIS A 145 -11.73 3.13 -21.49
C HIS A 145 -11.65 3.40 -20.00
N MET A 146 -12.78 3.70 -19.37
CA MET A 146 -12.84 4.16 -17.98
C MET A 146 -13.81 3.34 -17.14
N HIS A 147 -13.59 3.34 -15.83
CA HIS A 147 -14.33 2.55 -14.84
C HIS A 147 -15.06 3.43 -13.81
N PRO A 148 -15.95 4.36 -14.24
CA PRO A 148 -16.56 5.31 -13.33
C PRO A 148 -17.69 4.66 -12.54
N ASN A 149 -17.76 4.91 -11.23
CA ASN A 149 -18.76 4.30 -10.35
C ASN A 149 -20.20 4.49 -10.86
N ALA A 150 -20.52 5.65 -11.45
CA ALA A 150 -21.85 5.94 -11.98
C ALA A 150 -22.23 5.03 -13.16
N ILE A 151 -21.31 4.77 -14.10
CA ILE A 151 -21.63 3.89 -15.23
C ILE A 151 -21.61 2.42 -14.80
N ILE A 152 -20.71 2.04 -13.89
CA ILE A 152 -20.71 0.69 -13.33
C ILE A 152 -22.00 0.41 -12.56
N ALA A 153 -22.55 1.39 -11.85
CA ALA A 153 -23.85 1.27 -11.18
C ALA A 153 -24.98 0.92 -12.18
N ILE A 154 -24.99 1.56 -13.35
CA ILE A 154 -25.93 1.22 -14.42
C ILE A 154 -25.64 -0.19 -14.96
N ALA A 155 -24.37 -0.49 -15.24
CA ALA A 155 -23.95 -1.79 -15.78
C ALA A 155 -24.16 -2.97 -14.82
N ALA A 156 -24.24 -2.70 -13.51
CA ALA A 156 -24.51 -3.65 -12.43
C ALA A 156 -25.97 -3.61 -11.94
N SER A 157 -26.86 -2.94 -12.68
CA SER A 157 -28.30 -2.94 -12.42
C SER A 157 -28.98 -4.09 -13.18
N ALA A 158 -30.03 -4.67 -12.60
CA ALA A 158 -30.78 -5.78 -13.20
C ALA A 158 -31.33 -5.46 -14.61
N SER A 159 -31.69 -4.19 -14.85
CA SER A 159 -32.23 -3.68 -16.11
C SER A 159 -31.22 -2.81 -16.89
N CYS A 160 -29.92 -3.09 -16.77
CA CYS A 160 -28.82 -2.28 -17.30
C CYS A 160 -28.96 -1.88 -18.79
N GLU A 161 -29.37 -2.78 -19.69
CA GLU A 161 -29.56 -2.48 -21.11
C GLU A 161 -30.65 -1.43 -21.34
N LYS A 162 -31.80 -1.58 -20.67
CA LYS A 162 -32.90 -0.61 -20.72
C LYS A 162 -32.47 0.75 -20.17
N LEU A 163 -31.78 0.76 -19.03
CA LEU A 163 -31.29 1.99 -18.40
C LEU A 163 -30.27 2.70 -19.29
N THR A 164 -29.39 1.96 -19.96
CA THR A 164 -28.43 2.51 -20.93
C THR A 164 -29.17 3.24 -22.05
N GLN A 165 -30.22 2.63 -22.61
CA GLN A 165 -31.03 3.26 -23.65
C GLN A 165 -31.78 4.50 -23.13
N GLU A 166 -32.36 4.41 -21.94
CA GLU A 166 -33.11 5.51 -21.31
C GLU A 166 -32.24 6.73 -21.04
N ILE A 167 -31.02 6.52 -20.50
CA ILE A 167 -30.13 7.60 -20.11
C ILE A 167 -29.47 8.23 -21.33
N PHE A 168 -28.91 7.42 -22.24
CA PHE A 168 -28.05 7.95 -23.30
C PHE A 168 -28.73 8.10 -24.66
N GLY A 169 -29.98 7.66 -24.80
CA GLY A 169 -30.79 7.86 -26.00
C GLY A 169 -30.14 7.32 -27.28
N GLY A 170 -29.43 6.20 -27.19
CA GLY A 170 -28.72 5.57 -28.31
C GLY A 170 -27.36 6.17 -28.67
N ARG A 171 -26.87 7.19 -27.95
CA ARG A 171 -25.48 7.68 -28.10
C ARG A 171 -24.44 6.72 -27.50
N MET A 172 -24.86 5.94 -26.51
CA MET A 172 -24.09 4.86 -25.90
C MET A 172 -24.78 3.53 -26.18
N ALA A 173 -24.07 2.59 -26.78
CA ALA A 173 -24.56 1.23 -26.96
C ALA A 173 -24.25 0.37 -25.72
N TYR A 174 -24.87 -0.80 -25.64
CA TYR A 174 -24.60 -1.80 -24.60
C TYR A 174 -24.02 -3.07 -25.23
N VAL A 175 -23.00 -3.63 -24.57
CA VAL A 175 -22.51 -4.99 -24.83
C VAL A 175 -22.66 -5.79 -23.53
N PRO A 176 -23.26 -7.00 -23.56
CA PRO A 176 -23.35 -7.84 -22.38
C PRO A 176 -21.97 -8.20 -21.84
N TRP A 177 -21.90 -8.65 -20.59
CA TRP A 177 -20.65 -9.11 -19.99
C TRP A 177 -19.91 -10.08 -20.93
N MET A 178 -18.67 -9.72 -21.26
CA MET A 178 -17.73 -10.53 -22.00
C MET A 178 -16.36 -10.35 -21.36
N ARG A 179 -15.57 -11.43 -21.33
CA ARG A 179 -14.20 -11.38 -20.85
C ARG A 179 -13.39 -10.32 -21.64
N PRO A 180 -12.64 -9.44 -20.97
CA PRO A 180 -11.80 -8.47 -21.68
C PRO A 180 -10.73 -9.17 -22.53
N GLY A 181 -10.59 -8.75 -23.79
CA GLY A 181 -9.71 -9.41 -24.75
C GLY A 181 -10.11 -9.21 -26.21
N PHE A 182 -9.71 -10.15 -27.05
CA PHE A 182 -9.83 -10.06 -28.50
C PHE A 182 -11.28 -10.14 -28.98
N GLU A 183 -12.09 -11.03 -28.40
CA GLU A 183 -13.51 -11.19 -28.78
C GLU A 183 -14.35 -9.96 -28.39
N LEU A 184 -14.09 -9.37 -27.22
CA LEU A 184 -14.75 -8.13 -26.82
C LEU A 184 -14.40 -6.99 -27.79
N GLY A 185 -13.13 -6.88 -28.22
CA GLY A 185 -12.73 -5.92 -29.24
C GLY A 185 -13.48 -6.11 -30.58
N LEU A 186 -13.66 -7.35 -31.02
CA LEU A 186 -14.43 -7.67 -32.24
C LEU A 186 -15.92 -7.33 -32.10
N ALA A 187 -16.52 -7.66 -30.95
CA ALA A 187 -17.92 -7.33 -30.67
C ALA A 187 -18.15 -5.81 -30.67
N MET A 188 -17.27 -5.05 -30.01
CA MET A 188 -17.33 -3.58 -30.01
C MET A 188 -17.14 -2.99 -31.41
N GLN A 189 -16.21 -3.53 -32.20
CA GLN A 189 -16.01 -3.10 -33.58
C GLN A 189 -17.27 -3.33 -34.42
N LYS A 190 -17.94 -4.47 -34.24
CA LYS A 190 -19.20 -4.77 -34.94
C LYS A 190 -20.27 -3.72 -34.58
N ILE A 191 -20.46 -3.44 -33.28
CA ILE A 191 -21.40 -2.41 -32.81
C ILE A 191 -21.08 -1.06 -33.45
N ALA A 192 -19.83 -0.62 -33.39
CA ALA A 192 -19.42 0.67 -33.94
C ALA A 192 -19.61 0.78 -35.48
N ARG A 193 -19.51 -0.34 -36.20
CA ARG A 193 -19.78 -0.39 -37.65
C ARG A 193 -21.27 -0.37 -37.98
N GLU A 194 -22.07 -1.11 -37.23
CA GLU A 194 -23.52 -1.25 -37.47
C GLU A 194 -24.30 -0.02 -36.96
N GLN A 195 -23.74 0.72 -35.99
CA GLN A 195 -24.39 1.85 -35.34
C GLN A 195 -23.48 3.11 -35.37
N PRO A 196 -23.39 3.82 -36.51
CA PRO A 196 -22.42 4.91 -36.70
C PRO A 196 -22.68 6.16 -35.83
N ASN A 197 -23.87 6.27 -35.21
CA ASN A 197 -24.22 7.35 -34.29
C ASN A 197 -23.70 7.12 -32.87
N VAL A 198 -23.29 5.88 -32.55
CA VAL A 198 -22.77 5.52 -31.23
C VAL A 198 -21.37 6.13 -31.07
N ARG A 199 -21.14 6.76 -29.90
CA ARG A 199 -19.85 7.37 -29.52
C ARG A 199 -19.22 6.73 -28.29
N ALA A 200 -19.96 5.84 -27.64
CA ALA A 200 -19.48 5.08 -26.50
C ALA A 200 -20.18 3.71 -26.39
N ILE A 201 -19.54 2.75 -25.73
CA ILE A 201 -20.12 1.44 -25.45
C ILE A 201 -20.02 1.18 -23.94
N MET A 202 -21.15 0.92 -23.30
CA MET A 202 -21.22 0.35 -21.96
C MET A 202 -20.96 -1.15 -22.01
N MET A 203 -20.03 -1.62 -21.20
CA MET A 203 -19.76 -3.03 -20.98
C MET A 203 -20.48 -3.47 -19.70
N GLY A 204 -21.36 -4.47 -19.81
CA GLY A 204 -22.04 -5.06 -18.65
C GLY A 204 -21.03 -5.40 -17.55
N GLN A 205 -21.35 -5.05 -16.30
CA GLN A 205 -20.54 -5.35 -15.12
C GLN A 205 -19.05 -4.93 -15.20
N HIS A 206 -18.69 -3.95 -16.02
CA HIS A 206 -17.28 -3.53 -16.17
C HIS A 206 -17.10 -2.02 -16.09
N GLY A 207 -17.42 -1.31 -17.17
CA GLY A 207 -17.15 0.11 -17.34
C GLY A 207 -17.65 0.56 -18.70
N PHE A 208 -17.02 1.58 -19.27
CA PHE A 208 -17.36 2.01 -20.62
C PHE A 208 -16.14 2.39 -21.43
N ILE A 209 -16.34 2.54 -22.74
CA ILE A 209 -15.33 3.00 -23.67
C ILE A 209 -15.93 4.06 -24.58
N SER A 210 -15.20 5.13 -24.83
CA SER A 210 -15.56 6.25 -25.72
C SER A 210 -14.42 6.52 -26.68
N TRP A 211 -14.72 7.17 -27.82
CA TRP A 211 -13.71 7.51 -28.81
C TRP A 211 -14.04 8.77 -29.60
N ALA A 212 -13.00 9.46 -30.06
CA ALA A 212 -13.10 10.59 -30.97
C ALA A 212 -11.83 10.74 -31.83
N ASP A 213 -11.88 11.56 -32.87
CA ASP A 213 -10.72 11.89 -33.71
C ASP A 213 -9.85 13.01 -33.14
N ASP A 214 -10.38 13.76 -32.17
CA ASP A 214 -9.68 14.80 -31.40
C ASP A 214 -9.58 14.38 -29.92
N ASP A 215 -8.44 14.65 -29.29
CA ASP A 215 -8.16 14.19 -27.93
C ASP A 215 -8.92 14.96 -26.85
N LYS A 216 -9.14 16.27 -27.04
CA LYS A 216 -9.97 17.10 -26.17
C LYS A 216 -11.44 16.71 -26.30
N GLN A 217 -11.90 16.43 -27.52
CA GLN A 217 -13.24 15.89 -27.74
C GLN A 217 -13.42 14.54 -27.04
N CYS A 218 -12.46 13.61 -27.18
CA CYS A 218 -12.51 12.31 -26.48
C CYS A 218 -12.58 12.48 -24.96
N TYR A 219 -11.75 13.38 -24.41
CA TYR A 219 -11.77 13.73 -22.99
C TYR A 219 -13.13 14.29 -22.55
N THR A 220 -13.67 15.27 -23.28
CA THR A 220 -14.94 15.92 -22.93
C THR A 220 -16.14 15.00 -23.10
N ASP A 221 -16.18 14.16 -24.14
CA ASP A 221 -17.23 13.14 -24.31
C ASP A 221 -17.22 12.14 -23.17
N THR A 222 -16.04 11.70 -22.75
CA THR A 222 -15.86 10.85 -21.56
C THR A 222 -16.46 11.50 -20.32
N LEU A 223 -16.17 12.78 -20.07
CA LEU A 223 -16.77 13.50 -18.93
C LEU A 223 -18.29 13.63 -19.07
N ASN A 224 -18.80 13.96 -20.26
CA ASN A 224 -20.22 14.17 -20.50
C ASN A 224 -21.05 12.91 -20.20
N PHE A 225 -20.58 11.74 -20.65
CA PHE A 225 -21.26 10.47 -20.36
C PHE A 225 -21.28 10.15 -18.87
N ILE A 226 -20.20 10.43 -18.15
CA ILE A 226 -20.11 10.21 -16.69
C ILE A 226 -21.01 11.19 -15.93
N GLU A 227 -21.00 12.45 -16.34
CA GLU A 227 -21.84 13.51 -15.77
C GLU A 227 -23.33 13.18 -15.91
N GLU A 228 -23.74 12.75 -17.11
CA GLU A 228 -25.13 12.36 -17.41
C GLU A 228 -25.58 11.14 -16.58
N ALA A 229 -24.74 10.10 -16.48
CA ALA A 229 -24.98 8.95 -15.62
C ALA A 229 -25.12 9.36 -14.15
N SER A 230 -24.22 10.21 -13.67
CA SER A 230 -24.20 10.67 -12.28
C SER A 230 -25.43 11.51 -11.95
N ALA A 231 -25.81 12.45 -12.84
CA ALA A 231 -27.00 13.27 -12.66
C ALA A 231 -28.27 12.42 -12.58
N TYR A 232 -28.39 11.39 -13.43
CA TYR A 232 -29.52 10.46 -13.39
C TYR A 232 -29.60 9.71 -12.06
N ILE A 233 -28.46 9.14 -11.60
CA ILE A 233 -28.37 8.41 -10.34
C ILE A 233 -28.66 9.30 -9.14
N GLU A 234 -28.04 10.47 -9.05
CA GLU A 234 -28.22 11.37 -7.90
C GLU A 234 -29.64 11.93 -7.81
N LYS A 235 -30.29 12.17 -8.96
CA LYS A 235 -31.72 12.52 -9.00
C LYS A 235 -32.58 11.40 -8.42
N ALA A 236 -32.36 10.15 -8.82
CA ALA A 236 -33.08 8.99 -8.30
C ALA A 236 -32.80 8.76 -6.81
N TYR A 237 -31.53 8.91 -6.41
CA TYR A 237 -31.07 8.78 -5.03
C TYR A 237 -31.74 9.81 -4.11
N ALA A 238 -31.76 11.08 -4.51
CA ALA A 238 -32.44 12.14 -3.79
C ALA A 238 -33.96 11.90 -3.70
N ALA A 239 -34.59 11.46 -4.80
CA ALA A 239 -36.02 11.14 -4.83
C ALA A 239 -36.38 9.97 -3.90
N LYS A 240 -35.46 9.04 -3.65
CA LYS A 240 -35.60 7.92 -2.69
C LYS A 240 -35.32 8.32 -1.23
N GLY A 241 -34.96 9.56 -0.95
CA GLY A 241 -34.66 10.04 0.42
C GLY A 241 -33.17 10.15 0.76
N GLY A 242 -32.28 10.02 -0.23
CA GLY A 242 -30.85 10.24 -0.09
C GLY A 242 -30.19 9.35 0.99
N ASP A 243 -29.23 9.92 1.72
CA ASP A 243 -28.43 9.21 2.74
C ASP A 243 -29.26 8.51 3.83
N VAL A 244 -30.44 9.06 4.16
CA VAL A 244 -31.32 8.50 5.21
C VAL A 244 -31.94 7.17 4.78
N ALA A 245 -32.23 7.03 3.48
CA ALA A 245 -32.90 5.86 2.91
C ALA A 245 -31.94 4.90 2.18
N ALA A 246 -30.70 5.32 1.93
CA ALA A 246 -29.67 4.51 1.29
C ALA A 246 -29.56 3.13 1.93
N PHE A 247 -29.50 2.08 1.10
CA PHE A 247 -29.32 0.68 1.56
C PHE A 247 -30.38 0.22 2.60
N GLY A 248 -31.64 0.61 2.39
CA GLY A 248 -32.74 0.28 3.30
C GLY A 248 -32.77 1.12 4.59
N GLY A 249 -31.90 2.12 4.67
CA GLY A 249 -31.73 3.03 5.80
C GLY A 249 -30.86 2.46 6.91
N GLN A 250 -30.62 3.29 7.92
CA GLN A 250 -29.74 2.98 9.05
C GLN A 250 -30.31 1.86 9.94
N LYS A 251 -29.47 0.87 10.27
CA LYS A 251 -29.68 -0.20 11.27
C LYS A 251 -28.93 0.09 12.57
N TYR A 252 -27.69 0.57 12.47
CA TYR A 252 -26.80 0.82 13.62
C TYR A 252 -26.27 2.25 13.63
N ALA A 253 -25.93 2.77 14.82
CA ALA A 253 -25.29 4.07 14.93
C ALA A 253 -23.76 3.96 14.85
N THR A 254 -23.13 4.89 14.12
CA THR A 254 -21.68 5.08 14.14
C THR A 254 -21.21 5.37 15.56
N LEU A 255 -20.17 4.68 16.03
CA LEU A 255 -19.56 5.02 17.31
C LEU A 255 -18.83 6.38 17.21
N ASP A 256 -18.71 7.09 18.32
CA ASP A 256 -17.87 8.28 18.37
C ASP A 256 -16.40 7.96 17.99
N GLU A 257 -15.70 8.94 17.41
CA GLU A 257 -14.37 8.72 16.84
C GLU A 257 -13.38 8.14 17.86
N ALA A 258 -13.40 8.63 19.10
CA ALA A 258 -12.53 8.15 20.16
C ALA A 258 -12.77 6.66 20.47
N LYS A 259 -14.05 6.25 20.62
CA LYS A 259 -14.40 4.83 20.79
C LYS A 259 -14.07 4.01 19.57
N ARG A 260 -14.31 4.48 18.33
CA ARG A 260 -13.91 3.75 17.12
C ARG A 260 -12.41 3.46 17.12
N ARG A 261 -11.59 4.48 17.37
CA ARG A 261 -10.14 4.34 17.42
C ARG A 261 -9.69 3.36 18.50
N ALA A 262 -10.27 3.45 19.70
CA ALA A 262 -9.97 2.53 20.79
C ALA A 262 -10.39 1.09 20.45
N THR A 263 -11.57 0.89 19.85
CA THR A 263 -12.04 -0.43 19.42
C THR A 263 -11.16 -1.00 18.32
N PHE A 264 -10.79 -0.21 17.30
CA PHE A 264 -9.85 -0.63 16.26
C PHE A 264 -8.49 -1.03 16.87
N ALA A 265 -7.91 -0.21 17.74
CA ALA A 265 -6.64 -0.53 18.41
C ALA A 265 -6.73 -1.85 19.22
N ALA A 266 -7.87 -2.13 19.84
CA ALA A 266 -8.09 -3.35 20.61
C ALA A 266 -8.28 -4.63 19.76
N ILE A 267 -8.71 -4.51 18.50
CA ILE A 267 -8.99 -5.68 17.63
C ILE A 267 -7.94 -5.91 16.54
N LEU A 268 -7.32 -4.85 16.01
CA LEU A 268 -6.46 -4.92 14.84
C LEU A 268 -5.26 -5.86 15.02
N PRO A 269 -4.49 -5.81 16.13
CA PRO A 269 -3.37 -6.73 16.32
C PRO A 269 -3.82 -8.19 16.33
N TRP A 270 -4.87 -8.50 17.09
CA TRP A 270 -5.43 -9.84 17.13
C TRP A 270 -5.93 -10.30 15.76
N LEU A 271 -6.66 -9.44 15.03
CA LEU A 271 -7.21 -9.76 13.72
C LEU A 271 -6.12 -9.97 12.67
N ARG A 272 -5.09 -9.10 12.65
CA ARG A 272 -3.89 -9.27 11.83
C ARG A 272 -3.26 -10.64 12.10
N GLY A 273 -3.15 -11.02 13.36
CA GLY A 273 -2.69 -12.34 13.79
C GLY A 273 -3.50 -13.49 13.21
N GLN A 274 -4.83 -13.37 13.20
CA GLN A 274 -5.70 -14.41 12.65
C GLN A 274 -5.58 -14.60 11.15
N VAL A 275 -5.40 -13.51 10.38
CA VAL A 275 -5.25 -13.57 8.91
C VAL A 275 -3.81 -13.82 8.46
N SER A 276 -2.81 -13.62 9.33
CA SER A 276 -1.38 -13.69 8.97
C SER A 276 -0.70 -15.04 9.26
N LYS A 277 -1.46 -16.15 9.29
CA LYS A 277 -0.92 -17.47 9.69
C LYS A 277 0.02 -18.08 8.65
N GLU A 278 -0.25 -17.88 7.36
CA GLU A 278 0.61 -18.38 6.26
C GLU A 278 1.61 -17.32 5.82
N LYS A 279 1.11 -16.14 5.43
CA LYS A 279 1.91 -14.95 5.10
C LYS A 279 1.37 -13.76 5.85
N ARG A 280 2.25 -12.83 6.21
CA ARG A 280 1.86 -11.61 6.93
C ARG A 280 1.09 -10.65 6.03
N PHE A 281 0.09 -10.01 6.61
CA PHE A 281 -0.69 -8.94 6.00
C PHE A 281 -0.41 -7.60 6.66
N ILE A 282 -0.56 -6.54 5.88
CA ILE A 282 -0.53 -5.14 6.27
C ILE A 282 -1.95 -4.59 6.15
N GLY A 283 -2.39 -3.85 7.17
CA GLY A 283 -3.75 -3.34 7.29
C GLY A 283 -3.92 -1.89 6.82
N THR A 284 -5.11 -1.57 6.35
CA THR A 284 -5.62 -0.21 6.17
C THR A 284 -7.02 -0.10 6.75
N VAL A 285 -7.24 0.90 7.60
CA VAL A 285 -8.54 1.27 8.15
C VAL A 285 -9.17 2.40 7.34
N GLN A 286 -10.45 2.24 6.98
CA GLN A 286 -11.28 3.25 6.32
C GLN A 286 -12.60 3.41 7.09
N ASP A 287 -12.82 4.58 7.69
CA ASP A 287 -14.06 4.93 8.40
C ASP A 287 -14.69 6.24 7.89
N ASP A 288 -14.62 6.49 6.59
CA ASP A 288 -15.28 7.65 5.98
C ASP A 288 -16.81 7.53 5.97
N ALA A 289 -17.49 8.64 5.64
CA ALA A 289 -18.95 8.70 5.64
C ALA A 289 -19.60 7.68 4.69
N LYS A 290 -18.97 7.34 3.56
CA LYS A 290 -19.52 6.40 2.58
C LYS A 290 -19.54 4.98 3.14
N ILE A 291 -18.41 4.55 3.69
CA ILE A 291 -18.27 3.24 4.33
C ILE A 291 -19.15 3.16 5.56
N LEU A 292 -19.16 4.19 6.41
CA LEU A 292 -20.01 4.22 7.61
C LEU A 292 -21.50 4.18 7.27
N ARG A 293 -21.95 4.87 6.21
CA ARG A 293 -23.33 4.76 5.70
C ARG A 293 -23.65 3.33 5.32
N PHE A 294 -22.73 2.65 4.63
CA PHE A 294 -22.93 1.28 4.18
C PHE A 294 -22.95 0.27 5.33
N VAL A 295 -21.89 0.18 6.14
CA VAL A 295 -21.77 -0.88 7.18
C VAL A 295 -22.86 -0.80 8.25
N ASN A 296 -23.42 0.39 8.45
CA ASN A 296 -24.50 0.63 9.40
C ASN A 296 -25.90 0.43 8.82
N SER A 297 -26.04 0.10 7.53
CA SER A 297 -27.33 -0.01 6.86
C SER A 297 -28.01 -1.37 7.06
N LYS A 298 -29.32 -1.45 6.75
CA LYS A 298 -30.07 -2.71 6.81
C LYS A 298 -29.66 -3.70 5.72
N ASP A 299 -29.28 -3.20 4.54
CA ASP A 299 -28.90 -4.04 3.41
C ASP A 299 -27.41 -4.42 3.38
N ALA A 300 -26.59 -3.91 4.31
CA ALA A 300 -25.15 -4.13 4.34
C ALA A 300 -24.76 -5.61 4.22
N ALA A 301 -25.40 -6.49 5.00
CA ALA A 301 -25.10 -7.92 5.00
C ALA A 301 -25.45 -8.59 3.65
N ARG A 302 -26.61 -8.26 3.08
CA ARG A 302 -27.08 -8.78 1.79
C ARG A 302 -26.15 -8.37 0.66
N LEU A 303 -25.80 -7.08 0.60
CA LEU A 303 -24.96 -6.51 -0.45
C LEU A 303 -23.50 -6.96 -0.31
N ALA A 304 -23.01 -7.10 0.92
CA ALA A 304 -21.69 -7.68 1.18
C ALA A 304 -21.62 -9.14 0.69
N GLU A 305 -22.67 -9.94 0.87
CA GLU A 305 -22.71 -11.34 0.41
C GLU A 305 -22.71 -11.45 -1.12
N LEU A 306 -23.30 -10.50 -1.84
CA LEU A 306 -23.26 -10.47 -3.30
C LEU A 306 -21.85 -10.17 -3.85
N GLY A 307 -21.01 -9.47 -3.09
CA GLY A 307 -19.67 -9.13 -3.52
C GLY A 307 -19.61 -7.98 -4.52
N THR A 308 -18.46 -7.83 -5.17
CA THR A 308 -18.14 -6.67 -6.03
C THR A 308 -18.66 -6.83 -7.46
N SER A 309 -18.79 -5.72 -8.19
CA SER A 309 -19.48 -5.66 -9.48
C SER A 309 -18.58 -5.74 -10.70
N CYS A 310 -17.27 -5.51 -10.55
CA CYS A 310 -16.34 -5.30 -11.66
C CYS A 310 -15.13 -6.24 -11.59
N PRO A 311 -14.61 -6.74 -12.73
CA PRO A 311 -13.41 -7.59 -12.82
C PRO A 311 -12.21 -7.09 -12.01
N ASP A 312 -11.95 -5.79 -12.09
CA ASP A 312 -10.81 -5.15 -11.43
C ASP A 312 -10.89 -5.25 -9.91
N HIS A 313 -12.10 -5.37 -9.35
CA HIS A 313 -12.30 -5.48 -7.91
C HIS A 313 -11.85 -6.86 -7.41
N PHE A 314 -12.23 -7.94 -8.10
CA PHE A 314 -12.00 -9.32 -7.64
C PHE A 314 -10.52 -9.65 -7.43
N LEU A 315 -9.63 -9.09 -8.24
CA LEU A 315 -8.18 -9.32 -8.12
C LEU A 315 -7.63 -8.88 -6.76
N ARG A 316 -8.30 -7.96 -6.05
CA ARG A 316 -7.85 -7.38 -4.78
C ARG A 316 -8.81 -7.65 -3.62
N THR A 317 -10.11 -7.61 -3.88
CA THR A 317 -11.16 -7.76 -2.85
C THR A 317 -11.65 -9.20 -2.69
N LYS A 318 -11.19 -10.12 -3.54
CA LYS A 318 -11.74 -11.49 -3.68
C LYS A 318 -13.24 -11.46 -4.06
N ILE A 319 -13.88 -12.63 -4.03
CA ILE A 319 -15.30 -12.81 -4.39
C ILE A 319 -16.26 -12.00 -3.51
N LYS A 320 -16.00 -11.88 -2.20
CA LYS A 320 -16.82 -11.11 -1.25
C LYS A 320 -16.00 -10.65 -0.03
N PRO A 321 -16.38 -9.58 0.69
CA PRO A 321 -15.82 -9.25 2.00
C PRO A 321 -16.32 -10.20 3.10
N LEU A 322 -15.73 -10.08 4.29
CA LEU A 322 -16.34 -10.56 5.53
C LEU A 322 -17.15 -9.44 6.20
N TYR A 323 -18.49 -9.55 6.20
CA TYR A 323 -19.35 -8.71 7.04
C TYR A 323 -19.55 -9.35 8.41
N VAL A 324 -19.36 -8.56 9.47
CA VAL A 324 -19.54 -9.02 10.85
C VAL A 324 -20.78 -8.34 11.42
N ASP A 325 -21.87 -9.09 11.62
CA ASP A 325 -23.11 -8.55 12.19
C ASP A 325 -22.95 -8.33 13.71
N TRP A 326 -22.15 -7.34 14.06
CA TRP A 326 -21.93 -6.86 15.42
C TRP A 326 -22.80 -5.63 15.68
N ASN A 327 -23.42 -5.58 16.86
CA ASN A 327 -24.21 -4.44 17.31
C ASN A 327 -23.36 -3.52 18.20
N PRO A 328 -22.83 -2.39 17.66
CA PRO A 328 -21.97 -1.48 18.41
C PRO A 328 -22.62 -0.83 19.64
N GLN A 329 -23.95 -0.84 19.75
CA GLN A 329 -24.67 -0.22 20.86
C GLN A 329 -24.85 -1.15 22.07
N THR A 330 -24.88 -2.47 21.86
CA THR A 330 -25.22 -3.44 22.92
C THR A 330 -24.16 -4.50 23.17
N GLU A 331 -23.29 -4.76 22.19
CA GLU A 331 -22.29 -5.81 22.27
C GLU A 331 -20.89 -5.24 22.56
N THR A 332 -20.10 -6.04 23.25
CA THR A 332 -18.74 -5.72 23.70
C THR A 332 -17.69 -6.03 22.63
N VAL A 333 -16.47 -5.54 22.84
CA VAL A 333 -15.31 -5.86 21.99
C VAL A 333 -14.95 -7.36 22.04
N ALA A 334 -15.21 -8.03 23.17
CA ALA A 334 -15.00 -9.47 23.29
C ALA A 334 -15.96 -10.26 22.39
N GLU A 335 -17.24 -9.86 22.34
CA GLU A 335 -18.23 -10.43 21.44
C GLU A 335 -17.89 -10.14 19.97
N LEU A 336 -17.38 -8.94 19.66
CA LEU A 336 -16.85 -8.63 18.33
C LEU A 336 -15.72 -9.59 17.93
N LYS A 337 -14.74 -9.84 18.81
CA LYS A 337 -13.65 -10.80 18.54
C LYS A 337 -14.20 -12.23 18.33
N ALA A 338 -15.20 -12.64 19.10
CA ALA A 338 -15.84 -13.95 18.93
C ALA A 338 -16.55 -14.07 17.56
N LYS A 339 -17.31 -13.05 17.16
CA LYS A 339 -17.96 -12.99 15.85
C LYS A 339 -16.97 -12.95 14.70
N LEU A 340 -15.88 -12.19 14.83
CA LEU A 340 -14.78 -12.19 13.87
C LEU A 340 -14.16 -13.58 13.73
N ALA A 341 -13.90 -14.28 14.83
CA ALA A 341 -13.31 -15.63 14.79
C ALA A 341 -14.23 -16.64 14.09
N ALA A 342 -15.53 -16.60 14.40
CA ALA A 342 -16.53 -17.42 13.74
C ALA A 342 -16.64 -17.07 12.24
N GLY A 343 -16.72 -15.78 11.92
CA GLY A 343 -16.77 -15.26 10.57
C GLY A 343 -15.56 -15.64 9.72
N LEU A 344 -14.35 -15.59 10.28
CA LEU A 344 -13.13 -16.04 9.58
C LEU A 344 -13.15 -17.55 9.30
N THR A 345 -13.69 -18.35 10.22
CA THR A 345 -13.83 -19.79 10.02
C THR A 345 -14.82 -20.08 8.90
N ALA A 346 -16.00 -19.44 8.94
CA ALA A 346 -17.02 -19.57 7.91
C ALA A 346 -16.51 -19.09 6.55
N TYR A 347 -15.89 -17.91 6.49
CA TYR A 347 -15.35 -17.34 5.24
C TYR A 347 -14.34 -18.29 4.57
N ARG A 348 -13.44 -18.90 5.34
CA ARG A 348 -12.46 -19.86 4.79
C ARG A 348 -13.15 -21.10 4.22
N ALA A 349 -14.21 -21.59 4.87
CA ALA A 349 -14.99 -22.72 4.38
C ALA A 349 -15.77 -22.36 3.11
N ASP A 350 -16.42 -21.19 3.09
CA ASP A 350 -17.13 -20.66 1.93
C ASP A 350 -16.19 -20.49 0.73
N TYR A 351 -15.01 -19.90 0.95
CA TYR A 351 -14.02 -19.70 -0.11
C TYR A 351 -13.50 -21.03 -0.67
N ALA A 352 -13.30 -22.04 0.19
CA ALA A 352 -12.93 -23.38 -0.24
C ALA A 352 -14.05 -24.07 -1.05
N ALA A 353 -15.31 -23.89 -0.63
CA ALA A 353 -16.46 -24.41 -1.36
C ALA A 353 -16.62 -23.74 -2.73
N TYR A 354 -16.50 -22.41 -2.78
CA TYR A 354 -16.47 -21.63 -4.03
C TYR A 354 -15.36 -22.12 -4.97
N TYR A 355 -14.13 -22.25 -4.46
CA TYR A 355 -13.02 -22.76 -5.25
C TYR A 355 -13.30 -24.17 -5.78
N ALA A 356 -13.83 -25.07 -4.95
CA ALA A 356 -14.14 -26.44 -5.37
C ALA A 356 -15.25 -26.51 -6.42
N ALA A 357 -16.25 -25.63 -6.33
CA ALA A 357 -17.40 -25.58 -7.24
C ALA A 357 -17.05 -24.98 -8.62
N CYS A 358 -16.12 -24.02 -8.68
CA CYS A 358 -15.82 -23.27 -9.90
C CYS A 358 -14.50 -23.65 -10.58
N LYS A 359 -13.62 -24.42 -9.92
CA LYS A 359 -12.31 -24.78 -10.50
C LYS A 359 -12.43 -25.61 -11.77
N HIS A 360 -11.50 -25.34 -12.67
CA HIS A 360 -11.24 -26.16 -13.85
C HIS A 360 -10.11 -27.16 -13.54
N ALA A 361 -9.93 -28.17 -14.41
CA ALA A 361 -8.87 -29.17 -14.26
C ALA A 361 -7.46 -28.56 -14.24
N ASN A 362 -7.28 -27.39 -14.88
CA ASN A 362 -6.00 -26.67 -14.98
C ASN A 362 -5.90 -25.46 -14.04
N SER A 363 -6.85 -25.24 -13.12
CA SER A 363 -6.82 -24.08 -12.23
C SER A 363 -5.59 -24.12 -11.28
N PRO A 364 -4.95 -22.95 -11.01
CA PRO A 364 -3.91 -22.85 -9.99
C PRO A 364 -4.41 -23.25 -8.60
N ALA A 365 -3.49 -23.59 -7.69
CA ALA A 365 -3.85 -23.94 -6.31
C ALA A 365 -4.66 -22.82 -5.62
N MET A 366 -5.54 -23.21 -4.71
CA MET A 366 -6.37 -22.28 -3.95
C MET A 366 -5.48 -21.23 -3.26
N ARG A 367 -5.84 -19.96 -3.43
CA ARG A 367 -5.17 -18.84 -2.75
C ARG A 367 -5.49 -18.87 -1.26
N ASP A 368 -4.73 -18.08 -0.49
CA ASP A 368 -4.98 -17.86 0.93
C ASP A 368 -6.48 -17.59 1.15
N PRO A 369 -7.20 -18.41 1.95
CA PRO A 369 -8.66 -18.33 2.07
C PRO A 369 -9.13 -17.26 3.08
N ASN A 370 -8.26 -16.35 3.54
CA ASN A 370 -8.66 -15.23 4.39
C ASN A 370 -9.34 -14.10 3.62
N PRO A 371 -10.24 -13.32 4.26
CA PRO A 371 -10.82 -12.14 3.65
C PRO A 371 -9.78 -11.03 3.53
N THR A 372 -9.78 -10.32 2.40
CA THR A 372 -8.98 -9.10 2.22
C THR A 372 -9.73 -7.84 2.61
N VAL A 373 -11.05 -7.92 2.80
CA VAL A 373 -11.91 -6.83 3.30
C VAL A 373 -12.76 -7.34 4.45
N VAL A 374 -12.78 -6.63 5.57
CA VAL A 374 -13.64 -6.88 6.73
C VAL A 374 -14.47 -5.63 7.02
N LEU A 375 -15.78 -5.81 7.13
CA LEU A 375 -16.77 -4.76 7.35
C LEU A 375 -17.39 -4.91 8.73
N ILE A 376 -17.38 -3.85 9.53
CA ILE A 376 -17.85 -3.88 10.91
C ILE A 376 -18.77 -2.67 11.17
N PRO A 377 -20.05 -2.88 11.51
CA PRO A 377 -20.96 -1.82 11.90
C PRO A 377 -20.40 -0.96 13.05
N GLY A 378 -20.69 0.33 13.03
CA GLY A 378 -20.21 1.30 14.00
C GLY A 378 -18.74 1.69 13.85
N LEU A 379 -17.93 0.91 13.11
CA LEU A 379 -16.48 1.11 12.95
C LEU A 379 -16.09 1.51 11.53
N GLY A 380 -16.41 0.69 10.53
CA GLY A 380 -15.99 0.91 9.14
C GLY A 380 -15.39 -0.34 8.48
N LEU A 381 -14.37 -0.13 7.66
CA LEU A 381 -13.71 -1.14 6.83
C LEU A 381 -12.25 -1.34 7.26
N ILE A 382 -11.81 -2.60 7.26
CA ILE A 382 -10.40 -3.00 7.38
C ILE A 382 -10.03 -3.76 6.10
N ALA A 383 -9.04 -3.26 5.37
CA ALA A 383 -8.47 -3.93 4.21
C ALA A 383 -7.09 -4.50 4.51
N TRP A 384 -6.79 -5.68 3.94
CA TRP A 384 -5.53 -6.39 4.07
C TRP A 384 -4.84 -6.53 2.72
N GLY A 385 -3.52 -6.38 2.70
CA GLY A 385 -2.66 -6.59 1.54
C GLY A 385 -1.25 -7.00 1.95
N LYS A 386 -0.40 -7.39 0.98
CA LYS A 386 1.00 -7.74 1.27
C LYS A 386 1.84 -6.54 1.74
N ASP A 387 1.43 -5.35 1.32
CA ASP A 387 2.05 -4.10 1.67
C ASP A 387 0.99 -3.02 1.81
N LYS A 388 1.41 -1.84 2.29
CA LYS A 388 0.51 -0.71 2.48
C LYS A 388 -0.18 -0.29 1.19
N SER A 389 0.51 -0.27 0.05
CA SER A 389 -0.09 0.08 -1.24
C SER A 389 -1.24 -0.88 -1.58
N GLU A 390 -0.99 -2.19 -1.50
CA GLU A 390 -2.02 -3.18 -1.80
C GLU A 390 -3.21 -3.07 -0.84
N SER A 391 -2.99 -2.91 0.46
CA SER A 391 -4.10 -2.77 1.42
C SER A 391 -4.93 -1.50 1.18
N ARG A 392 -4.30 -0.39 0.78
CA ARG A 392 -5.00 0.87 0.43
C ARG A 392 -5.77 0.73 -0.88
N VAL A 393 -5.19 0.08 -1.87
CA VAL A 393 -5.87 -0.24 -3.13
C VAL A 393 -7.09 -1.14 -2.88
N THR A 394 -6.96 -2.16 -2.04
CA THR A 394 -8.08 -3.03 -1.64
C THR A 394 -9.20 -2.23 -0.95
N ALA A 395 -8.86 -1.32 -0.03
CA ALA A 395 -9.85 -0.43 0.61
C ALA A 395 -10.52 0.52 -0.40
N GLU A 396 -9.75 1.09 -1.33
CA GLU A 396 -10.25 1.98 -2.38
C GLU A 396 -11.24 1.25 -3.30
N PHE A 397 -10.87 0.08 -3.80
CA PHE A 397 -11.75 -0.72 -4.66
C PHE A 397 -13.07 -1.07 -3.97
N TYR A 398 -13.03 -1.43 -2.69
CA TYR A 398 -14.25 -1.75 -1.98
C TYR A 398 -15.10 -0.50 -1.66
N ASN A 399 -14.48 0.66 -1.44
CA ASN A 399 -15.20 1.94 -1.33
C ASN A 399 -15.92 2.27 -2.65
N CYS A 400 -15.26 2.05 -3.79
CA CYS A 400 -15.89 2.18 -5.09
C CYS A 400 -17.05 1.18 -5.27
N ALA A 401 -16.87 -0.08 -4.87
CA ALA A 401 -17.94 -1.08 -4.90
C ALA A 401 -19.17 -0.66 -4.08
N VAL A 402 -18.97 -0.07 -2.90
CA VAL A 402 -20.05 0.49 -2.08
C VAL A 402 -20.80 1.60 -2.83
N GLU A 403 -20.09 2.51 -3.50
CA GLU A 403 -20.74 3.58 -4.27
C GLU A 403 -21.46 3.06 -5.53
N VAL A 404 -20.93 2.00 -6.16
CA VAL A 404 -21.63 1.31 -7.24
C VAL A 404 -22.92 0.67 -6.73
N MET A 405 -22.87 -0.05 -5.61
CA MET A 405 -24.07 -0.63 -4.98
C MET A 405 -25.08 0.46 -4.63
N ARG A 406 -24.63 1.62 -4.11
CA ARG A 406 -25.50 2.76 -3.82
C ARG A 406 -26.20 3.25 -5.08
N GLY A 407 -25.43 3.50 -6.13
CA GLY A 407 -25.95 4.01 -7.40
C GLY A 407 -26.93 3.03 -8.04
N ALA A 408 -26.60 1.73 -8.03
CA ALA A 408 -27.44 0.68 -8.58
C ALA A 408 -28.75 0.58 -7.79
N GLU A 409 -28.70 0.46 -6.45
CA GLU A 409 -29.89 0.38 -5.59
C GLU A 409 -30.74 1.67 -5.63
N ALA A 410 -30.15 2.81 -6.04
CA ALA A 410 -30.89 4.05 -6.26
C ALA A 410 -31.74 4.01 -7.54
N ILE A 411 -31.29 3.35 -8.61
CA ILE A 411 -31.98 3.33 -9.91
C ILE A 411 -32.71 2.01 -10.22
N ASP A 412 -32.25 0.89 -9.67
CA ASP A 412 -32.80 -0.46 -9.85
C ASP A 412 -32.28 -1.40 -8.74
N ARG A 413 -32.28 -2.72 -8.95
CA ARG A 413 -31.63 -3.72 -8.08
C ARG A 413 -30.20 -4.00 -8.55
N TYR A 414 -29.26 -3.96 -7.61
CA TYR A 414 -27.87 -4.38 -7.83
C TYR A 414 -27.76 -5.89 -8.11
N ILE A 415 -26.94 -6.25 -9.08
CA ILE A 415 -26.55 -7.61 -9.41
C ILE A 415 -25.03 -7.74 -9.48
N ALA A 416 -24.51 -8.85 -8.95
CA ALA A 416 -23.10 -9.19 -9.06
C ALA A 416 -22.84 -10.10 -10.26
N LEU A 417 -21.56 -10.27 -10.62
CA LEU A 417 -21.15 -11.25 -11.61
C LEU A 417 -21.42 -12.68 -11.13
N PRO A 418 -21.76 -13.62 -12.04
CA PRO A 418 -21.85 -15.03 -11.69
C PRO A 418 -20.54 -15.54 -11.08
N GLN A 419 -20.63 -16.43 -10.09
CA GLN A 419 -19.44 -16.95 -9.38
C GLN A 419 -18.42 -17.57 -10.33
N GLN A 420 -18.85 -18.28 -11.37
CA GLN A 420 -17.92 -18.86 -12.36
C GLN A 420 -17.13 -17.77 -13.10
N GLU A 421 -17.75 -16.64 -13.44
CA GLU A 421 -17.07 -15.53 -14.11
C GLU A 421 -16.06 -14.86 -13.18
N ALA A 422 -16.45 -14.63 -11.93
CA ALA A 422 -15.55 -14.10 -10.92
C ALA A 422 -14.36 -15.06 -10.66
N PHE A 423 -14.59 -16.37 -10.69
CA PHE A 423 -13.54 -17.37 -10.55
C PHE A 423 -12.57 -17.35 -11.74
N ASP A 424 -13.09 -17.31 -12.96
CA ASP A 424 -12.29 -17.26 -14.18
C ASP A 424 -11.39 -16.01 -14.23
N ILE A 425 -11.83 -14.90 -13.64
CA ILE A 425 -11.04 -13.67 -13.47
C ILE A 425 -10.00 -13.85 -12.35
N GLU A 426 -10.43 -14.28 -11.17
CA GLU A 426 -9.56 -14.41 -10.00
C GLU A 426 -8.41 -15.39 -10.29
N TYR A 427 -8.69 -16.54 -10.90
CA TYR A 427 -7.75 -17.63 -11.17
C TYR A 427 -7.24 -17.67 -12.61
N TRP A 428 -7.29 -16.54 -13.32
CA TRP A 428 -6.91 -16.50 -14.72
C TRP A 428 -5.44 -16.88 -14.95
N LEU A 429 -5.19 -17.83 -15.85
CA LEU A 429 -3.85 -18.35 -16.14
C LEU A 429 -2.89 -17.30 -16.70
N LEU A 430 -3.37 -16.32 -17.47
CA LEU A 430 -2.54 -15.23 -17.96
C LEU A 430 -2.06 -14.33 -16.81
N GLU A 431 -2.91 -14.10 -15.81
CA GLU A 431 -2.53 -13.34 -14.62
C GLU A 431 -1.57 -14.15 -13.74
N GLU A 432 -1.83 -15.44 -13.56
CA GLU A 432 -0.92 -16.36 -12.86
C GLU A 432 0.48 -16.39 -13.50
N ALA A 433 0.55 -16.38 -14.83
CA ALA A 433 1.82 -16.31 -15.55
C ALA A 433 2.58 -14.98 -15.29
N LYS A 434 1.87 -13.87 -15.10
CA LYS A 434 2.48 -12.59 -14.69
C LYS A 434 3.01 -12.67 -13.27
N LEU A 435 2.21 -13.19 -12.33
CA LEU A 435 2.60 -13.34 -10.92
C LEU A 435 3.86 -14.20 -10.76
N LYS A 436 3.97 -15.31 -11.52
CA LYS A 436 5.16 -16.18 -11.51
C LYS A 436 6.43 -15.53 -12.05
N ARG A 437 6.32 -14.48 -12.87
CA ARG A 437 7.47 -13.73 -13.40
C ARG A 437 7.92 -12.59 -12.50
N MET A 438 7.15 -12.26 -11.46
CA MET A 438 7.54 -11.21 -10.52
C MET A 438 8.79 -11.64 -9.73
N PRO A 439 9.70 -10.68 -9.42
CA PRO A 439 10.80 -10.96 -8.51
C PRO A 439 10.31 -11.50 -7.17
N ALA A 440 11.12 -12.33 -6.52
CA ALA A 440 10.85 -12.79 -5.17
C ALA A 440 10.69 -11.60 -4.21
N GLU A 441 9.83 -11.77 -3.19
CA GLU A 441 9.66 -10.76 -2.15
C GLU A 441 10.99 -10.53 -1.43
N LYS A 442 11.24 -9.26 -1.05
CA LYS A 442 12.43 -8.88 -0.28
C LYS A 442 12.38 -9.48 1.12
N GLU A 443 13.54 -9.57 1.78
CA GLU A 443 13.70 -10.32 3.03
C GLU A 443 12.82 -9.83 4.19
N LEU A 444 12.54 -8.52 4.25
CA LEU A 444 11.67 -7.91 5.25
C LEU A 444 10.31 -7.47 4.68
N ALA A 445 9.93 -7.97 3.49
CA ALA A 445 8.59 -7.74 2.97
C ALA A 445 7.53 -8.21 3.98
N ARG A 446 6.42 -7.45 4.06
CA ARG A 446 5.29 -7.70 4.97
C ARG A 446 5.64 -7.56 6.47
N GLN A 447 6.82 -7.03 6.80
CA GLN A 447 7.23 -6.75 8.18
C GLN A 447 6.92 -5.30 8.54
N VAL A 448 6.30 -5.06 9.69
CA VAL A 448 6.18 -3.74 10.29
C VAL A 448 7.20 -3.61 11.41
N ILE A 449 8.11 -2.66 11.29
CA ILE A 449 9.21 -2.46 12.23
C ILE A 449 9.15 -1.06 12.83
N VAL A 450 9.05 -1.01 14.15
CA VAL A 450 9.12 0.23 14.92
C VAL A 450 10.57 0.55 15.24
N VAL A 451 11.03 1.74 14.91
CA VAL A 451 12.39 2.20 15.22
C VAL A 451 12.29 3.41 16.15
N ILE A 452 12.60 3.22 17.42
CA ILE A 452 12.55 4.26 18.45
C ILE A 452 13.91 4.94 18.58
N GLY A 453 13.94 6.26 18.51
CA GLY A 453 15.15 7.07 18.33
C GLY A 453 15.47 7.31 16.85
N ALA A 454 14.46 7.24 15.97
CA ALA A 454 14.62 7.35 14.51
C ALA A 454 14.74 8.80 13.99
N GLY A 455 14.69 9.82 14.86
CA GLY A 455 14.85 11.21 14.43
C GLY A 455 16.28 11.55 13.99
N SER A 456 17.29 10.76 14.39
CA SER A 456 18.70 11.02 14.04
C SER A 456 19.59 9.78 14.15
N GLY A 457 20.88 9.93 13.80
CA GLY A 457 21.93 8.95 14.04
C GLY A 457 21.61 7.52 13.61
N ILE A 458 21.92 6.56 14.50
CA ILE A 458 21.73 5.12 14.27
C ILE A 458 20.27 4.79 13.96
N GLY A 459 19.30 5.34 14.69
CA GLY A 459 17.89 5.03 14.46
C GLY A 459 17.41 5.45 13.07
N LYS A 460 17.78 6.65 12.63
CA LYS A 460 17.46 7.11 11.28
C LYS A 460 18.08 6.20 10.21
N GLU A 461 19.35 5.85 10.37
CA GLU A 461 20.02 4.97 9.41
C GLU A 461 19.44 3.54 9.43
N THR A 462 19.06 3.01 10.60
CA THR A 462 18.34 1.75 10.73
C THR A 462 17.01 1.79 9.98
N ALA A 463 16.22 2.86 10.10
CA ALA A 463 14.97 3.04 9.36
C ALA A 463 15.20 2.96 7.83
N HIS A 464 16.18 3.72 7.31
CA HIS A 464 16.56 3.70 5.90
C HIS A 464 17.08 2.34 5.42
N ARG A 465 17.83 1.63 6.27
CA ARG A 465 18.39 0.32 5.94
C ARG A 465 17.32 -0.76 5.84
N LEU A 466 16.33 -0.75 6.75
CA LEU A 466 15.28 -1.77 6.82
C LEU A 466 14.25 -1.63 5.70
N VAL A 467 13.83 -0.40 5.35
CA VAL A 467 12.88 -0.19 4.25
C VAL A 467 13.45 -0.62 2.90
N LYS A 468 14.77 -0.57 2.72
CA LYS A 468 15.45 -1.09 1.52
C LYS A 468 15.09 -2.56 1.25
N GLU A 469 14.83 -3.34 2.31
CA GLU A 469 14.44 -4.76 2.27
C GLU A 469 12.93 -4.99 2.32
N GLY A 470 12.12 -3.94 2.11
CA GLY A 470 10.66 -4.04 1.96
C GLY A 470 9.86 -3.95 3.27
N ALA A 471 10.50 -3.60 4.39
CA ALA A 471 9.79 -3.36 5.66
C ALA A 471 8.95 -2.08 5.62
N HIS A 472 7.82 -2.10 6.32
CA HIS A 472 7.05 -0.92 6.71
C HIS A 472 7.64 -0.33 7.98
N ILE A 473 7.94 0.97 7.97
CA ILE A 473 8.72 1.61 9.04
C ILE A 473 7.84 2.54 9.86
N VAL A 474 7.86 2.34 11.17
CA VAL A 474 7.36 3.34 12.12
C VAL A 474 8.55 4.04 12.74
N ALA A 475 8.88 5.23 12.24
CA ALA A 475 9.90 6.07 12.84
C ALA A 475 9.33 6.72 14.10
N VAL A 476 9.95 6.47 15.25
CA VAL A 476 9.50 7.00 16.54
C VAL A 476 10.63 7.80 17.18
N ASP A 477 10.30 8.97 17.71
CA ASP A 477 11.24 9.79 18.48
C ASP A 477 10.47 10.59 19.54
N LEU A 478 11.17 11.15 20.53
CA LEU A 478 10.54 12.13 21.43
C LEU A 478 10.19 13.40 20.65
N ASN A 479 11.02 13.77 19.67
CA ASN A 479 10.74 14.86 18.74
C ASN A 479 9.97 14.33 17.53
N GLU A 480 8.65 14.55 17.54
CA GLU A 480 7.76 14.10 16.46
C GLU A 480 8.19 14.63 15.08
N ALA A 481 8.59 15.90 14.99
CA ALA A 481 8.97 16.50 13.71
C ALA A 481 10.20 15.81 13.09
N ALA A 482 11.16 15.38 13.92
CA ALA A 482 12.32 14.64 13.46
C ALA A 482 11.94 13.23 12.96
N ALA A 483 11.05 12.54 13.67
CA ALA A 483 10.53 11.24 13.24
C ALA A 483 9.74 11.33 11.92
N GLN A 484 8.90 12.37 11.78
CA GLN A 484 8.17 12.64 10.54
C GLN A 484 9.10 13.00 9.38
N ALA A 485 10.20 13.71 9.63
CA ALA A 485 11.21 14.01 8.61
C ALA A 485 11.83 12.72 8.06
N THR A 486 12.24 11.79 8.94
CA THR A 486 12.76 10.48 8.53
C THR A 486 11.74 9.70 7.68
N ALA A 487 10.46 9.67 8.07
CA ALA A 487 9.41 9.01 7.28
C ALA A 487 9.24 9.65 5.90
N LYS A 488 9.25 10.98 5.80
CA LYS A 488 9.17 11.72 4.53
C LYS A 488 10.38 11.48 3.63
N GLU A 489 11.59 11.38 4.20
CA GLU A 489 12.80 11.02 3.43
C GLU A 489 12.64 9.63 2.79
N ILE A 490 12.07 8.67 3.52
CA ILE A 490 11.76 7.32 3.02
C ILE A 490 10.71 7.39 1.90
N GLU A 491 9.61 8.11 2.11
CA GLU A 491 8.56 8.26 1.10
C GLU A 491 9.06 8.98 -0.16
N ALA A 492 9.93 9.97 -0.04
CA ALA A 492 10.53 10.65 -1.18
C ALA A 492 11.38 9.71 -2.04
N LYS A 493 12.02 8.71 -1.42
CA LYS A 493 12.90 7.75 -2.10
C LYS A 493 12.16 6.53 -2.67
N TYR A 494 11.18 6.01 -1.95
CA TYR A 494 10.50 4.76 -2.29
C TYR A 494 9.06 4.96 -2.78
N GLY A 495 8.55 6.19 -2.71
CA GLY A 495 7.16 6.55 -2.99
C GLY A 495 6.23 6.23 -1.82
N VAL A 496 5.08 6.91 -1.79
CA VAL A 496 3.98 6.63 -0.85
C VAL A 496 3.18 5.37 -1.20
N GLY A 497 3.53 4.71 -2.31
CA GLY A 497 2.76 3.61 -2.88
C GLY A 497 1.62 4.09 -3.79
N ILE A 498 0.86 3.12 -4.32
CA ILE A 498 -0.40 3.35 -5.04
C ILE A 498 -1.60 3.19 -4.11
N GLY A 499 -2.75 3.73 -4.53
CA GLY A 499 -3.97 3.80 -3.72
C GLY A 499 -3.96 5.01 -2.77
N VAL A 500 -5.13 5.60 -2.54
CA VAL A 500 -5.26 6.78 -1.67
C VAL A 500 -6.17 6.57 -0.46
N ALA A 501 -6.77 5.38 -0.32
CA ALA A 501 -7.59 5.06 0.83
C ALA A 501 -6.78 4.99 2.13
N GLY A 502 -7.48 5.08 3.25
CA GLY A 502 -6.95 5.20 4.60
C GLY A 502 -7.53 6.43 5.30
N THR A 503 -7.84 6.29 6.58
CA THR A 503 -8.34 7.37 7.45
C THR A 503 -7.37 7.62 8.62
N GLY A 504 -7.22 8.88 9.01
CA GLY A 504 -6.26 9.28 10.04
C GLY A 504 -4.83 8.78 9.75
N VAL A 505 -4.19 8.18 10.76
CA VAL A 505 -2.83 7.62 10.62
C VAL A 505 -2.74 6.44 9.63
N SER A 506 -3.88 5.81 9.30
CA SER A 506 -3.92 4.74 8.30
C SER A 506 -3.78 5.22 6.85
N ASN A 507 -3.80 6.53 6.58
CA ASN A 507 -3.51 7.09 5.25
C ASN A 507 -1.99 7.23 4.97
N CYS A 508 -1.13 6.56 5.74
CA CYS A 508 0.31 6.58 5.53
C CYS A 508 0.78 5.74 4.33
N GLY A 509 2.01 6.00 3.87
CA GLY A 509 2.72 5.16 2.91
C GLY A 509 3.51 4.04 3.59
N PRO A 510 4.67 3.63 3.02
CA PRO A 510 5.51 2.59 3.61
C PRO A 510 6.19 3.02 4.92
N ALA A 511 6.12 4.30 5.29
CA ALA A 511 6.64 4.81 6.55
C ALA A 511 5.68 5.80 7.23
N VAL A 512 5.76 5.90 8.55
CA VAL A 512 5.06 6.92 9.35
C VAL A 512 5.93 7.38 10.51
N GLY A 513 5.87 8.68 10.83
CA GLY A 513 6.56 9.28 11.98
C GLY A 513 5.60 9.47 13.15
N LEU A 514 5.97 9.01 14.34
CA LEU A 514 5.18 9.17 15.58
C LEU A 514 6.03 9.70 16.74
N ALA A 515 5.40 10.37 17.69
CA ALA A 515 6.04 10.77 18.94
C ALA A 515 5.88 9.69 20.02
N ALA A 516 6.91 9.45 20.84
CA ALA A 516 6.76 8.70 22.08
C ALA A 516 7.83 9.08 23.12
N ASN A 517 7.40 9.27 24.37
CA ASN A 517 8.29 9.29 25.52
C ASN A 517 8.37 7.87 26.11
N ILE A 518 9.48 7.17 25.89
CA ILE A 518 9.64 5.79 26.37
C ILE A 518 9.69 5.64 27.89
N THR A 519 9.90 6.74 28.62
CA THR A 519 9.84 6.72 30.10
C THR A 519 8.40 6.77 30.62
N ASP A 520 7.43 7.04 29.74
CA ASP A 520 6.00 7.08 30.04
C ASP A 520 5.27 5.91 29.35
N ARG A 521 4.74 5.01 30.18
CA ARG A 521 4.01 3.82 29.73
C ARG A 521 2.77 4.16 28.91
N ALA A 522 2.04 5.22 29.27
CA ALA A 522 0.85 5.64 28.53
C ALA A 522 1.23 6.16 27.13
N SER A 523 2.33 6.92 27.04
CA SER A 523 2.89 7.38 25.77
C SER A 523 3.28 6.20 24.86
N VAL A 524 3.94 5.17 25.40
CA VAL A 524 4.29 3.96 24.64
C VAL A 524 3.04 3.23 24.14
N ARG A 525 2.03 3.03 25.00
CA ARG A 525 0.77 2.37 24.60
C ARG A 525 0.07 3.13 23.48
N ALA A 526 -0.05 4.45 23.59
CA ALA A 526 -0.66 5.29 22.56
C ALA A 526 0.11 5.23 21.22
N MET A 527 1.44 5.17 21.26
CA MET A 527 2.26 4.96 20.06
C MET A 527 1.95 3.60 19.41
N LEU A 528 1.90 2.51 20.18
CA LEU A 528 1.59 1.17 19.68
C LEU A 528 0.15 1.07 19.13
N ASP A 529 -0.81 1.79 19.71
CA ASP A 529 -2.18 1.87 19.19
C ASP A 529 -2.22 2.58 17.82
N ASN A 530 -1.44 3.65 17.65
CA ASN A 530 -1.30 4.29 16.34
C ASN A 530 -0.60 3.39 15.32
N VAL A 531 0.35 2.56 15.73
CA VAL A 531 0.95 1.54 14.86
C VAL A 531 -0.09 0.51 14.42
N ALA A 532 -0.94 0.06 15.34
CA ALA A 532 -2.04 -0.85 15.03
C ALA A 532 -3.03 -0.23 14.04
N LEU A 533 -3.40 1.03 14.23
CA LEU A 533 -4.25 1.77 13.27
C LEU A 533 -3.58 1.95 11.91
N ALA A 534 -2.27 2.20 11.88
CA ALA A 534 -1.51 2.45 10.65
C ALA A 534 -1.35 1.20 9.78
N TYR A 535 -1.04 0.05 10.40
CA TYR A 535 -0.62 -1.16 9.67
C TYR A 535 -1.27 -2.47 10.15
N GLY A 536 -2.19 -2.40 11.11
CA GLY A 536 -2.85 -3.56 11.73
C GLY A 536 -2.07 -4.18 12.90
N GLY A 537 -0.83 -3.76 13.16
CA GLY A 537 0.03 -4.29 14.21
C GLY A 537 1.51 -4.09 13.91
N PHE A 538 2.40 -4.77 14.63
CA PHE A 538 3.84 -4.72 14.40
C PHE A 538 4.55 -6.06 14.59
N ASP A 539 5.73 -6.20 14.00
CA ASP A 539 6.52 -7.43 14.07
C ASP A 539 7.78 -7.26 14.91
N SER A 540 8.52 -6.16 14.72
CA SER A 540 9.77 -5.92 15.44
C SER A 540 9.86 -4.51 16.00
N ILE A 541 10.62 -4.34 17.08
CA ILE A 541 10.96 -3.04 17.65
C ILE A 541 12.48 -2.94 17.80
N CYS A 542 13.05 -1.87 17.25
CA CYS A 542 14.45 -1.48 17.43
C CYS A 542 14.50 -0.24 18.32
N VAL A 543 15.04 -0.35 19.53
CA VAL A 543 15.21 0.78 20.46
C VAL A 543 16.63 1.30 20.34
N THR A 544 16.80 2.36 19.56
CA THR A 544 18.08 3.06 19.41
C THR A 544 18.22 4.25 20.34
N ALA A 545 17.11 4.72 20.91
CA ALA A 545 17.06 5.79 21.90
C ALA A 545 17.98 5.50 23.10
N GLY A 546 18.72 6.51 23.52
CA GLY A 546 19.61 6.46 24.68
C GLY A 546 20.27 7.80 24.92
N ILE A 547 20.70 8.04 26.15
CA ILE A 547 21.38 9.28 26.55
C ILE A 547 22.75 8.98 27.15
N PHE A 548 23.64 9.95 27.00
CA PHE A 548 24.87 10.05 27.77
C PHE A 548 24.87 11.41 28.47
N VAL A 549 24.84 11.41 29.80
CA VAL A 549 25.00 12.63 30.59
C VAL A 549 26.41 12.65 31.17
N PRO A 550 27.27 13.62 30.80
CA PRO A 550 28.61 13.71 31.36
C PRO A 550 28.57 14.08 32.86
N SER A 551 29.57 13.63 33.61
CA SER A 551 29.90 14.21 34.91
C SER A 551 30.26 15.69 34.76
N ASP A 552 30.07 16.46 35.84
CA ASP A 552 30.55 17.84 35.90
C ASP A 552 32.10 17.92 35.93
N THR A 553 32.64 19.14 36.00
CA THR A 553 34.09 19.38 36.02
C THR A 553 34.81 18.80 37.24
N SER A 554 34.09 18.50 38.33
CA SER A 554 34.63 17.80 39.50
C SER A 554 34.62 16.28 39.36
N GLY A 555 33.96 15.76 38.33
CA GLY A 555 33.73 14.33 38.10
C GLY A 555 32.50 13.79 38.84
N HIS A 556 31.75 14.64 39.53
CA HIS A 556 30.49 14.27 40.19
C HIS A 556 29.36 14.18 39.16
N ILE A 557 28.43 13.26 39.36
CA ILE A 557 27.17 13.19 38.62
C ILE A 557 26.03 13.42 39.60
N PRO A 558 25.21 14.47 39.41
CA PRO A 558 24.04 14.70 40.26
C PRO A 558 23.03 13.55 40.20
N ASP A 559 22.33 13.32 41.31
CA ASP A 559 21.37 12.21 41.45
C ASP A 559 20.25 12.27 40.41
N ASP A 560 19.79 13.47 40.02
CA ASP A 560 18.76 13.64 38.98
C ASP A 560 19.28 13.20 37.59
N LYS A 561 20.55 13.48 37.28
CA LYS A 561 21.21 13.04 36.04
C LYS A 561 21.49 11.55 36.03
N TRP A 562 21.86 10.98 37.17
CA TRP A 562 21.96 9.54 37.36
C TRP A 562 20.62 8.86 37.09
N ALA A 563 19.56 9.32 37.78
CA ALA A 563 18.21 8.78 37.65
C ALA A 563 17.69 8.90 36.21
N LEU A 564 17.88 10.06 35.56
CA LEU A 564 17.50 10.27 34.17
C LEU A 564 18.21 9.30 33.21
N THR A 565 19.49 9.02 33.44
CA THR A 565 20.28 8.08 32.61
C THR A 565 19.70 6.67 32.70
N PHE A 566 19.37 6.20 33.90
CA PHE A 566 18.72 4.90 34.09
C PHE A 566 17.29 4.86 33.55
N ALA A 567 16.52 5.92 33.79
CA ALA A 567 15.15 6.03 33.32
C ALA A 567 15.06 5.85 31.80
N ILE A 568 15.97 6.46 31.03
CA ILE A 568 15.96 6.34 29.57
C ILE A 568 16.65 5.05 29.10
N ASN A 569 17.89 4.78 29.54
CA ASN A 569 18.69 3.70 28.96
C ASN A 569 18.22 2.29 29.38
N VAL A 570 17.53 2.17 30.53
CA VAL A 570 17.11 0.89 31.11
C VAL A 570 15.60 0.81 31.24
N THR A 571 15.00 1.68 32.06
CA THR A 571 13.57 1.62 32.36
C THR A 571 12.72 1.84 31.11
N GLY A 572 13.09 2.79 30.25
CA GLY A 572 12.38 3.05 29.00
C GLY A 572 12.38 1.85 28.06
N SER A 573 13.53 1.19 27.90
CA SER A 573 13.65 -0.05 27.11
C SER A 573 12.78 -1.18 27.68
N TYR A 574 12.73 -1.32 29.00
CA TYR A 574 11.84 -2.28 29.67
C TYR A 574 10.36 -1.95 29.42
N VAL A 575 9.94 -0.69 29.61
CA VAL A 575 8.55 -0.26 29.39
C VAL A 575 8.11 -0.54 27.95
N VAL A 576 8.98 -0.27 26.98
CA VAL A 576 8.72 -0.61 25.56
C VAL A 576 8.52 -2.12 25.39
N GLY A 577 9.43 -2.94 25.91
CA GLY A 577 9.32 -4.40 25.81
C GLY A 577 8.04 -4.95 26.46
N ASP A 578 7.72 -4.47 27.65
CA ASP A 578 6.57 -4.92 28.45
C ASP A 578 5.22 -4.52 27.83
N GLU A 579 5.07 -3.29 27.33
CA GLU A 579 3.86 -2.89 26.60
C GLU A 579 3.73 -3.58 25.24
N ALA A 580 4.85 -3.79 24.55
CA ALA A 580 4.87 -4.50 23.28
C ALA A 580 4.50 -5.98 23.43
N ALA A 581 4.87 -6.62 24.54
CA ALA A 581 4.57 -8.02 24.87
C ALA A 581 3.07 -8.33 24.80
N LYS A 582 2.22 -7.41 25.28
CA LYS A 582 0.76 -7.52 25.20
C LYS A 582 0.29 -7.66 23.76
N THR A 583 0.77 -6.77 22.89
CA THR A 583 0.40 -6.75 21.47
C THR A 583 0.94 -7.96 20.71
N TRP A 584 2.20 -8.37 20.94
CA TRP A 584 2.74 -9.60 20.36
C TRP A 584 1.90 -10.82 20.75
N LYS A 585 1.53 -10.94 22.03
CA LYS A 585 0.70 -12.05 22.53
C LYS A 585 -0.69 -12.08 21.89
N GLU A 586 -1.32 -10.92 21.72
CA GLU A 586 -2.61 -10.79 21.02
C GLU A 586 -2.54 -11.18 19.55
N GLN A 587 -1.47 -10.76 18.85
CA GLN A 587 -1.23 -11.14 17.46
C GLN A 587 -0.92 -12.64 17.32
N GLY A 588 -0.23 -13.24 18.30
CA GLY A 588 0.31 -14.60 18.16
C GLY A 588 1.35 -14.74 17.05
N LEU A 589 1.92 -13.62 16.58
CA LEU A 589 2.94 -13.57 15.54
C LEU A 589 4.33 -13.43 16.18
N ARG A 590 5.30 -14.18 15.65
CA ARG A 590 6.70 -14.10 16.11
C ARG A 590 7.29 -12.72 15.85
N GLY A 591 8.03 -12.20 16.81
CA GLY A 591 8.62 -10.86 16.73
C GLY A 591 10.07 -10.79 17.16
N ASN A 592 10.64 -9.58 17.08
CA ASN A 592 11.99 -9.29 17.53
C ASN A 592 12.03 -7.98 18.32
N LEU A 593 12.81 -7.95 19.40
CA LEU A 593 13.13 -6.75 20.15
C LEU A 593 14.65 -6.57 20.15
N VAL A 594 15.12 -5.42 19.68
CA VAL A 594 16.56 -5.14 19.61
C VAL A 594 16.87 -3.84 20.34
N PHE A 595 17.80 -3.88 21.29
CA PHE A 595 18.21 -2.71 22.06
C PHE A 595 19.60 -2.20 21.67
N THR A 596 19.77 -0.88 21.62
CA THR A 596 21.11 -0.27 21.62
C THR A 596 21.67 -0.29 23.04
N THR A 597 22.70 -1.11 23.23
CA THR A 597 23.51 -1.18 24.45
C THR A 597 24.78 -0.32 24.25
N SER A 598 25.96 -0.79 24.63
CA SER A 598 27.24 -0.15 24.31
C SER A 598 28.41 -1.07 24.65
N ALA A 599 29.55 -0.91 23.96
CA ALA A 599 30.83 -1.48 24.39
C ALA A 599 31.20 -1.07 25.85
N ASN A 600 30.77 0.12 26.28
CA ASN A 600 30.96 0.59 27.66
C ASN A 600 30.20 -0.24 28.72
N ALA A 601 29.30 -1.15 28.33
CA ALA A 601 28.67 -2.08 29.25
C ALA A 601 29.67 -3.05 29.91
N VAL A 602 30.84 -3.25 29.29
CA VAL A 602 31.94 -4.09 29.82
C VAL A 602 33.27 -3.35 29.92
N VAL A 603 33.35 -2.11 29.40
CA VAL A 603 34.54 -1.26 29.50
C VAL A 603 34.27 -0.08 30.42
N ALA A 604 34.88 -0.10 31.61
CA ALA A 604 34.80 0.99 32.57
C ALA A 604 35.75 2.14 32.20
N LYS A 605 35.26 3.39 32.22
CA LYS A 605 36.07 4.60 31.97
C LYS A 605 35.74 5.71 32.97
N LYS A 606 36.71 6.59 33.23
CA LYS A 606 36.50 7.77 34.07
C LYS A 606 35.56 8.77 33.37
N GLY A 607 34.54 9.23 34.10
CA GLY A 607 33.60 10.26 33.63
C GLY A 607 32.35 9.73 32.90
N SER A 608 32.12 8.42 32.92
CA SER A 608 30.96 7.77 32.27
C SER A 608 30.17 6.85 33.21
N VAL A 609 30.33 7.01 34.54
CA VAL A 609 29.82 6.07 35.55
C VAL A 609 28.34 5.71 35.37
N ALA A 610 27.43 6.70 35.30
CA ALA A 610 26.00 6.42 35.13
C ALA A 610 25.69 5.75 33.78
N TYR A 611 26.37 6.18 32.71
CA TYR A 611 26.19 5.61 31.39
C TYR A 611 26.65 4.15 31.33
N ASP A 612 27.87 3.87 31.77
CA ASP A 612 28.49 2.54 31.74
C ASP A 612 27.65 1.56 32.57
N THR A 613 27.27 1.93 33.79
CA THR A 613 26.39 1.11 34.63
C THR A 613 25.01 0.91 34.00
N SER A 614 24.41 1.95 33.42
CA SER A 614 23.11 1.80 32.74
C SER A 614 23.19 0.87 31.52
N LYS A 615 24.29 0.88 30.76
CA LYS A 615 24.48 -0.01 29.61
C LYS A 615 24.83 -1.44 30.02
N ALA A 616 25.52 -1.63 31.14
CA ALA A 616 25.67 -2.95 31.77
C ALA A 616 24.31 -3.52 32.19
N ALA A 617 23.45 -2.70 32.82
CA ALA A 617 22.08 -3.09 33.16
C ALA A 617 21.25 -3.40 31.91
N ALA A 618 21.36 -2.60 30.84
CA ALA A 618 20.68 -2.88 29.57
C ALA A 618 21.14 -4.21 28.94
N ASN A 619 22.42 -4.56 29.02
CA ASN A 619 22.92 -5.88 28.58
C ASN A 619 22.27 -7.03 29.34
N HIS A 620 22.06 -6.89 30.64
CA HIS A 620 21.37 -7.92 31.42
C HIS A 620 19.87 -7.95 31.11
N LEU A 621 19.24 -6.79 30.93
CA LEU A 621 17.83 -6.67 30.52
C LEU A 621 17.54 -7.39 29.19
N VAL A 622 18.46 -7.35 28.22
CA VAL A 622 18.35 -8.14 26.97
C VAL A 622 18.15 -9.63 27.27
N ARG A 623 18.90 -10.17 28.24
CA ARG A 623 18.86 -11.60 28.59
C ARG A 623 17.59 -11.95 29.34
N GLU A 624 17.19 -11.13 30.32
CA GLU A 624 15.96 -11.31 31.07
C GLU A 624 14.74 -11.27 30.14
N LEU A 625 14.62 -10.25 29.28
CA LEU A 625 13.51 -10.17 28.34
C LEU A 625 13.55 -11.26 27.26
N ALA A 626 14.73 -11.78 26.91
CA ALA A 626 14.83 -12.93 26.00
C ALA A 626 14.20 -14.19 26.62
N ILE A 627 14.30 -14.37 27.94
CA ILE A 627 13.66 -15.46 28.67
C ILE A 627 12.15 -15.18 28.77
N GLU A 628 11.76 -13.99 29.22
CA GLU A 628 10.36 -13.68 29.50
C GLU A 628 9.46 -13.62 28.26
N LEU A 629 10.00 -13.16 27.13
CA LEU A 629 9.23 -13.05 25.89
C LEU A 629 9.32 -14.29 25.00
N ALA A 630 10.11 -15.30 25.39
CA ALA A 630 10.17 -16.59 24.72
C ALA A 630 8.85 -17.38 24.91
N PRO A 631 8.48 -18.24 23.95
CA PRO A 631 9.13 -18.51 22.67
C PRO A 631 8.72 -17.55 21.54
N LEU A 632 7.90 -16.53 21.84
CA LEU A 632 7.24 -15.71 20.83
C LEU A 632 8.16 -14.65 20.23
N VAL A 633 9.01 -14.03 21.05
CA VAL A 633 9.87 -12.91 20.65
C VAL A 633 11.33 -13.24 20.93
N ARG A 634 12.20 -12.90 19.99
CA ARG A 634 13.66 -12.90 20.22
C ARG A 634 14.09 -11.54 20.71
N VAL A 635 14.90 -11.48 21.76
CA VAL A 635 15.45 -10.23 22.30
C VAL A 635 16.95 -10.24 22.18
N ASN A 636 17.54 -9.23 21.54
CA ASN A 636 18.99 -9.12 21.37
C ASN A 636 19.45 -7.66 21.55
N GLY A 637 20.75 -7.45 21.65
CA GLY A 637 21.36 -6.13 21.74
C GLY A 637 22.35 -5.88 20.61
N VAL A 638 22.49 -4.61 20.22
CA VAL A 638 23.62 -4.09 19.45
C VAL A 638 24.46 -3.26 20.41
N ALA A 639 25.77 -3.47 20.45
CA ALA A 639 26.72 -2.75 21.29
C ALA A 639 27.67 -1.91 20.42
N PRO A 640 27.33 -0.63 20.15
CA PRO A 640 28.23 0.29 19.49
C PRO A 640 29.41 0.66 20.40
N ALA A 641 30.56 0.94 19.78
CA ALA A 641 31.56 1.82 20.38
C ALA A 641 31.29 3.29 19.99
N THR A 642 32.32 4.05 19.64
CA THR A 642 32.16 5.49 19.42
C THR A 642 31.69 5.77 17.99
N VAL A 643 30.41 6.12 17.84
CA VAL A 643 29.82 6.58 16.57
C VAL A 643 29.62 8.08 16.63
N VAL A 644 30.48 8.83 15.95
CA VAL A 644 30.47 10.31 15.99
C VAL A 644 29.53 10.89 14.91
N GLN A 645 29.55 10.30 13.71
CA GLN A 645 28.79 10.78 12.56
C GLN A 645 27.27 10.79 12.85
N GLY A 646 26.64 11.96 12.66
CA GLY A 646 25.19 12.14 12.78
C GLY A 646 24.61 11.91 14.18
N SER A 647 25.46 11.78 15.21
CA SER A 647 25.04 11.49 16.58
C SER A 647 24.69 12.77 17.34
N ALA A 648 23.47 12.83 17.89
CA ALA A 648 23.06 13.90 18.81
C ALA A 648 23.91 13.95 20.09
N MET A 649 24.62 12.86 20.42
CA MET A 649 25.56 12.85 21.54
C MET A 649 26.84 13.62 21.25
N PHE A 650 27.18 13.90 19.98
CA PHE A 650 28.40 14.62 19.57
C PHE A 650 28.06 15.93 18.84
N PRO A 651 27.41 16.91 19.52
CA PRO A 651 27.25 18.24 18.95
C PRO A 651 28.62 18.89 18.74
N ARG A 652 28.68 19.89 17.85
CA ARG A 652 29.93 20.55 17.43
C ARG A 652 30.82 20.93 18.63
N ASP A 653 30.27 21.58 19.64
CA ASP A 653 31.04 22.04 20.80
C ASP A 653 31.66 20.89 21.59
N ARG A 654 30.95 19.76 21.70
CA ARG A 654 31.49 18.55 22.32
C ARG A 654 32.58 17.91 21.45
N VAL A 655 32.42 17.92 20.12
CA VAL A 655 33.45 17.43 19.19
C VAL A 655 34.72 18.26 19.37
N ILE A 656 34.61 19.60 19.35
CA ILE A 656 35.70 20.54 19.60
C ILE A 656 36.35 20.27 20.97
N GLY A 657 35.57 20.17 22.04
CA GLY A 657 36.07 19.85 23.37
C GLY A 657 36.79 18.50 23.45
N SER A 658 36.35 17.51 22.66
CA SER A 658 37.00 16.20 22.58
C SER A 658 38.31 16.28 21.80
N LEU A 659 38.34 17.01 20.68
CA LEU A 659 39.56 17.23 19.89
C LEU A 659 40.62 17.93 20.75
N ALA A 660 40.24 18.97 21.49
CA ALA A 660 41.11 19.66 22.44
C ALA A 660 41.62 18.71 23.53
N LYS A 661 40.72 17.94 24.16
CA LYS A 661 41.08 16.97 25.21
C LYS A 661 42.10 15.93 24.75
N TYR A 662 42.03 15.50 23.50
CA TYR A 662 42.95 14.49 22.93
C TYR A 662 44.12 15.09 22.15
N ASN A 663 44.31 16.41 22.19
CA ASN A 663 45.36 17.12 21.45
C ASN A 663 45.35 16.83 19.94
N ILE A 664 44.16 16.70 19.34
CA ILE A 664 43.98 16.49 17.90
C ILE A 664 43.92 17.86 17.21
N PRO A 665 44.74 18.16 16.19
CA PRO A 665 44.75 19.47 15.54
C PRO A 665 43.42 19.83 14.86
N TYR A 666 42.88 21.00 15.21
CA TYR A 666 41.69 21.59 14.58
C TYR A 666 41.75 23.12 14.57
N THR A 667 40.92 23.76 13.75
CA THR A 667 40.63 25.20 13.82
C THR A 667 39.14 25.45 14.02
N ASP A 668 38.78 26.54 14.70
CA ASP A 668 37.38 26.87 15.03
C ASP A 668 36.50 27.13 13.78
N HIS A 669 37.13 27.44 12.64
CA HIS A 669 36.45 27.70 11.37
C HIS A 669 36.27 26.44 10.51
N GLU A 670 36.82 25.28 10.91
CA GLU A 670 36.62 24.04 10.16
C GLU A 670 35.14 23.63 10.14
N ALA A 671 34.69 23.12 8.99
CA ALA A 671 33.36 22.55 8.84
C ALA A 671 33.15 21.41 9.87
N THR A 672 31.94 21.33 10.46
CA THR A 672 31.62 20.33 11.50
C THR A 672 31.89 18.90 11.03
N GLU A 673 31.63 18.61 9.75
CA GLU A 673 31.89 17.30 9.15
C GLU A 673 33.38 16.93 9.16
N SER A 674 34.26 17.90 8.91
CA SER A 674 35.72 17.71 9.00
C SER A 674 36.14 17.35 10.43
N LEU A 675 35.65 18.13 11.40
CA LEU A 675 35.93 17.91 12.83
C LEU A 675 35.44 16.53 13.30
N VAL A 676 34.23 16.15 12.89
CA VAL A 676 33.64 14.84 13.16
C VAL A 676 34.49 13.73 12.55
N LYS A 677 34.97 13.89 11.31
CA LYS A 677 35.83 12.90 10.64
C LYS A 677 37.16 12.72 11.38
N LYS A 678 37.80 13.81 11.81
CA LYS A 678 39.04 13.76 12.60
C LYS A 678 38.83 13.01 13.92
N LEU A 679 37.76 13.35 14.64
CA LEU A 679 37.45 12.68 15.91
C LEU A 679 37.11 11.20 15.71
N ALA A 680 36.34 10.87 14.67
CA ALA A 680 36.01 9.49 14.33
C ALA A 680 37.27 8.67 13.97
N GLN A 681 38.21 9.24 13.22
CA GLN A 681 39.46 8.57 12.89
C GLN A 681 40.32 8.32 14.14
N PHE A 682 40.42 9.30 15.05
CA PHE A 682 41.13 9.10 16.32
C PHE A 682 40.60 7.91 17.12
N TYR A 683 39.27 7.75 17.18
CA TYR A 683 38.67 6.59 17.84
C TYR A 683 38.92 5.30 17.05
N ALA A 684 38.85 5.34 15.72
CA ALA A 684 39.14 4.21 14.85
C ALA A 684 40.55 3.66 15.06
N ASP A 685 41.55 4.53 15.17
CA ASP A 685 42.97 4.18 15.34
C ASP A 685 43.25 3.38 16.63
N ARG A 686 42.30 3.36 17.57
CA ARG A 686 42.37 2.60 18.83
C ARG A 686 41.70 1.24 18.75
N THR A 687 40.99 0.96 17.67
CA THR A 687 40.34 -0.33 17.42
C THR A 687 41.24 -1.24 16.58
N LEU A 688 40.90 -2.52 16.44
CA LEU A 688 41.71 -3.47 15.65
C LEU A 688 41.56 -3.27 14.13
N THR A 689 40.39 -2.85 13.66
CA THR A 689 40.12 -2.63 12.23
C THR A 689 40.68 -1.31 11.68
N LYS A 690 41.03 -0.36 12.56
CA LYS A 690 41.52 1.00 12.19
C LYS A 690 40.55 1.78 11.28
N ALA A 691 39.27 1.39 11.27
CA ALA A 691 38.24 2.00 10.44
C ALA A 691 37.18 2.71 11.31
N PRO A 692 36.74 3.93 10.93
CA PRO A 692 35.65 4.61 11.62
C PRO A 692 34.36 3.79 11.57
N ILE A 693 33.67 3.71 12.71
CA ILE A 693 32.37 3.05 12.81
C ILE A 693 31.29 4.08 12.50
N THR A 694 30.41 3.73 11.58
CA THR A 694 29.34 4.59 11.09
C THR A 694 27.97 4.13 11.61
N PRO A 695 26.93 4.99 11.55
CA PRO A 695 25.55 4.55 11.78
C PRO A 695 25.11 3.40 10.88
N ALA A 696 25.64 3.32 9.65
CA ALA A 696 25.30 2.28 8.68
C ALA A 696 25.79 0.90 9.13
N ASP A 697 26.99 0.84 9.73
CA ASP A 697 27.53 -0.41 10.29
C ASP A 697 26.63 -0.96 11.42
N GLN A 698 26.08 -0.05 12.25
CA GLN A 698 25.13 -0.44 13.30
C GLN A 698 23.80 -0.90 12.69
N ALA A 699 23.31 -0.20 11.67
CA ALA A 699 22.08 -0.53 10.99
C ALA A 699 22.10 -1.92 10.33
N GLU A 700 23.26 -2.38 9.83
CA GLU A 700 23.42 -3.76 9.35
C GLU A 700 23.24 -4.79 10.47
N ALA A 701 23.78 -4.56 11.67
CA ALA A 701 23.57 -5.46 12.81
C ALA A 701 22.09 -5.52 13.23
N TYR A 702 21.41 -4.36 13.25
CA TYR A 702 19.97 -4.31 13.46
C TYR A 702 19.21 -5.14 12.42
N PHE A 703 19.54 -4.97 11.14
CA PHE A 703 18.96 -5.74 10.05
C PHE A 703 19.13 -7.25 10.28
N LEU A 704 20.34 -7.72 10.57
CA LEU A 704 20.62 -9.14 10.83
C LEU A 704 19.82 -9.69 12.02
N LEU A 705 19.64 -8.89 13.08
CA LEU A 705 18.93 -9.31 14.28
C LEU A 705 17.42 -9.36 14.10
N VAL A 706 16.83 -8.49 13.29
CA VAL A 706 15.38 -8.51 13.00
C VAL A 706 15.01 -9.45 11.85
N SER A 707 15.96 -9.79 10.98
CA SER A 707 15.74 -10.74 9.89
C SER A 707 15.76 -12.21 10.36
N GLN A 708 15.45 -13.13 9.44
CA GLN A 708 15.48 -14.56 9.72
C GLN A 708 16.89 -15.17 9.67
N ARG A 709 17.91 -14.40 9.30
CA ARG A 709 19.31 -14.86 9.21
C ARG A 709 19.85 -15.35 10.55
N LEU A 710 19.39 -14.75 11.66
CA LEU A 710 19.74 -15.12 13.03
C LEU A 710 18.51 -15.66 13.79
N SER A 711 17.62 -16.41 13.12
CA SER A 711 16.36 -16.92 13.68
C SER A 711 16.50 -17.83 14.91
N LYS A 712 17.71 -18.32 15.20
CA LYS A 712 18.05 -19.15 16.38
C LYS A 712 18.84 -18.39 17.46
N THR A 713 18.96 -17.07 17.34
CA THR A 713 19.72 -16.22 18.26
C THR A 713 18.80 -15.32 19.08
N THR A 714 18.86 -15.46 20.40
CA THR A 714 18.18 -14.62 21.40
C THR A 714 19.05 -14.50 22.65
N GLY A 715 18.89 -13.43 23.42
CA GLY A 715 19.68 -13.12 24.61
C GLY A 715 21.13 -12.67 24.32
N GLN A 716 21.47 -12.40 23.06
CA GLN A 716 22.84 -12.07 22.65
C GLN A 716 23.02 -10.57 22.42
N VAL A 717 24.25 -10.11 22.61
CA VAL A 717 24.66 -8.73 22.30
C VAL A 717 25.75 -8.78 21.23
N ILE A 718 25.46 -8.22 20.06
CA ILE A 718 26.42 -8.12 18.95
C ILE A 718 27.20 -6.83 19.07
N THR A 719 28.52 -6.91 19.16
CA THR A 719 29.39 -5.74 19.13
C THR A 719 29.64 -5.28 17.70
N VAL A 720 29.53 -3.97 17.48
CA VAL A 720 29.94 -3.31 16.23
C VAL A 720 30.84 -2.15 16.63
N ASP A 721 32.09 -2.50 16.96
CA ASP A 721 33.02 -1.65 17.71
C ASP A 721 34.41 -1.53 17.06
N GLY A 722 34.56 -2.02 15.83
CA GLY A 722 35.85 -2.02 15.12
C GLY A 722 36.88 -3.00 15.71
N GLY A 723 36.46 -3.91 16.60
CA GLY A 723 37.34 -4.79 17.36
C GLY A 723 37.95 -4.07 18.56
N LEU A 724 37.14 -3.43 19.39
CA LEU A 724 37.62 -2.82 20.64
C LEU A 724 37.95 -3.94 21.64
N HIS A 725 39.23 -4.33 21.70
CA HIS A 725 39.67 -5.49 22.47
C HIS A 725 39.33 -5.43 23.97
N GLU A 726 39.26 -4.23 24.56
CA GLU A 726 38.82 -4.06 25.95
C GLU A 726 37.36 -4.47 26.16
N ALA A 727 36.54 -4.44 25.10
CA ALA A 727 35.11 -4.74 25.11
C ALA A 727 34.75 -6.18 24.73
N PHE A 728 35.74 -7.06 24.55
CA PHE A 728 35.47 -8.46 24.21
C PHE A 728 34.64 -9.13 25.31
N LEU A 729 33.43 -9.56 24.93
CA LEU A 729 32.55 -10.33 25.79
C LEU A 729 33.18 -11.69 26.07
N ARG A 730 33.24 -12.08 27.34
CA ARG A 730 33.80 -13.36 27.80
C ARG A 730 32.71 -14.24 28.39
#